data_AF-A0A411LEL6-F1
#
_entry.id   AF-A0A411LEL6-F1
#
_cell.length_a   1.000
_cell.length_b   1.000
_cell.length_c   1.000
_cell.angle_alpha   90.00
_cell.angle_beta   90.00
_cell.angle_gamma   90.00
#
_symmetry.space_group_name_H-M   'P 1'
#
loop_
_entity.id
_entity.type
_entity.pdbx_description
1 polymer ?
#
loop_
_entity_poly.entity_id
_entity_poly.type
_entity_poly.pdbx_seq_one_letter_code
_entity_poly.pdbx_strand_id
1 'polypeptide(L)'
;MAKEASNRIEGGDRVIDWGGMPKGQRWTPERIAKANEAGDTAQRTYETTLSQLRVLITEHDAVEVLARVAFAMFFRIAGLQKEPGKKGIEVWHVEILQALALSAERVDDGKGAGIDVARFTQDSIDLLEENGQAYRHTWLRKLTADLEQNDRLELLSLLRDWTMAIRGARHVHQTEEYASALAAAVRETFRRQHGCDPDDLITVMLGAIETINRRLESHMAWLRSWMRKKSGIAMIRAFVEPLSAEVAAKVEAEMMPHRYDRRVVEAGLWSLSEGRFASMMTFTSEELVAPAVVANSQGLLGLIDTISLRFGEVGDDQLHHLHLDNPVRLRPFVKLDDGRYFLCNPHSLGTNLAETFQEVCNRLPSTKSGVEDQRAEWLERKLRSTLATFLPDAEIHRSVLWTDPADGRNYESDIVAVVDKTVIVFEAKSAKIDGPARRGALNSLKGALRKLVVDPSDQSARFKRMLKDAHGVLNFRTDDGVLEIDADVIRDIVRVNVVLDSVGPLSAHWPRLKEAGLIPETADIAPTMSIFELETVMEVLTMQVERCHYLSRREAFERQVAYVADELDLLAFYLDTQFNVPSAGRDGELWLYGRSAKVAHGYSEAKAAGTLSFPIRRTETWGAILRSLEDKKPAGWTRFGHRLLSFDFETQKAADRLLREGWRTIEKSVDSFFTSGITSGEAERASTISFVIGPPPDPETFHANVARATSSALDQGGTRDLLLLYWFAPRTGEAYDFIGTMKGTGLPSRMLQA
;
A
#
# COMPACT_ATOMS: atom_id res chain seq x y z
N MET A 1 16.98 -13.01 8.36
CA MET A 1 17.56 -12.75 7.03
C MET A 1 16.55 -12.92 5.90
N ALA A 2 15.93 -14.09 5.65
CA ALA A 2 14.85 -14.18 4.65
C ALA A 2 13.60 -13.36 5.02
N LYS A 3 13.26 -13.31 6.33
CA LYS A 3 12.23 -12.42 6.89
C LYS A 3 12.61 -10.94 6.68
N GLU A 4 13.78 -10.52 7.15
CA GLU A 4 14.36 -9.18 6.90
C GLU A 4 14.47 -8.82 5.40
N ALA A 5 14.60 -9.82 4.52
CA ALA A 5 14.68 -9.66 3.08
C ALA A 5 13.32 -9.41 2.42
N SER A 6 12.30 -10.16 2.81
CA SER A 6 10.91 -9.87 2.48
C SER A 6 10.52 -8.46 2.97
N ASN A 7 10.97 -8.08 4.16
CA ASN A 7 10.65 -6.80 4.81
C ASN A 7 11.39 -5.60 4.18
N ARG A 8 12.60 -5.79 3.67
CA ARG A 8 13.34 -4.78 2.91
C ARG A 8 12.79 -4.54 1.51
N ILE A 9 12.06 -5.48 0.93
CA ILE A 9 11.36 -5.32 -0.35
C ILE A 9 9.98 -4.68 -0.12
N GLU A 10 9.28 -5.03 0.96
CA GLU A 10 8.04 -4.33 1.35
C GLU A 10 8.26 -2.83 1.64
N GLY A 11 9.47 -2.46 2.08
CA GLY A 11 9.91 -1.08 2.25
C GLY A 11 10.83 -0.54 1.15
N GLY A 12 11.34 -1.39 0.26
CA GLY A 12 12.41 -1.05 -0.69
C GLY A 12 11.84 -0.37 -1.92
N ASP A 13 12.20 0.90 -2.09
CA ASP A 13 12.01 1.69 -3.31
C ASP A 13 10.56 2.04 -3.67
N ARG A 14 9.80 2.52 -2.67
CA ARG A 14 8.69 3.47 -2.93
C ARG A 14 9.17 4.87 -3.30
N VAL A 15 10.48 5.13 -3.31
CA VAL A 15 11.06 6.38 -3.79
C VAL A 15 11.29 6.24 -5.29
N ILE A 16 10.26 6.54 -6.07
CA ILE A 16 10.41 6.73 -7.52
C ILE A 16 11.11 8.08 -7.73
N ASP A 17 12.34 8.06 -8.22
CA ASP A 17 12.95 9.24 -8.83
C ASP A 17 12.40 9.37 -10.26
N TRP A 18 11.45 10.29 -10.43
CA TRP A 18 10.73 10.51 -11.69
C TRP A 18 11.53 11.19 -12.78
N GLY A 19 12.86 11.37 -12.61
CA GLY A 19 13.70 11.92 -13.67
C GLY A 19 13.24 13.31 -14.10
N GLY A 20 13.68 14.35 -13.38
CA GLY A 20 13.33 15.77 -13.56
C GLY A 20 12.67 16.18 -14.88
N MET A 21 11.34 16.22 -14.91
CA MET A 21 10.60 17.12 -15.79
C MET A 21 10.20 18.40 -15.02
N PRO A 22 10.18 19.58 -15.66
CA PRO A 22 9.72 20.81 -15.02
C PRO A 22 8.22 20.71 -14.73
N LYS A 23 7.92 20.44 -13.46
CA LYS A 23 6.57 20.24 -12.89
C LYS A 23 5.72 21.51 -13.02
N GLY A 24 4.45 21.36 -13.45
CA GLY A 24 3.46 22.45 -13.43
C GLY A 24 3.62 23.55 -14.50
N GLN A 25 4.46 23.37 -15.52
CA GLN A 25 4.61 24.34 -16.61
C GLN A 25 3.89 23.88 -17.88
N ARG A 26 3.06 24.74 -18.49
CA ARG A 26 2.32 24.46 -19.74
C ARG A 26 3.21 23.98 -20.89
N TRP A 27 2.74 23.01 -21.66
CA TRP A 27 3.36 22.53 -22.89
C TRP A 27 3.37 23.64 -23.96
N THR A 28 4.55 24.14 -24.32
CA THR A 28 4.74 25.05 -25.47
C THR A 28 5.11 24.24 -26.71
N PRO A 29 4.87 24.74 -27.94
CA PRO A 29 5.26 24.03 -29.17
C PRO A 29 6.74 23.60 -29.19
N GLU A 30 7.64 24.46 -28.71
CA GLU A 30 9.07 24.16 -28.60
C GLU A 30 9.36 23.05 -27.59
N ARG A 31 8.67 23.04 -26.44
CA ARG A 31 8.82 21.98 -25.43
C ARG A 31 8.25 20.65 -25.92
N ILE A 32 7.13 20.69 -26.65
CA ILE A 32 6.54 19.50 -27.28
C ILE A 32 7.52 18.91 -28.29
N ALA A 33 8.13 19.73 -29.15
CA ALA A 33 9.11 19.27 -30.12
C ALA A 33 10.32 18.60 -29.43
N LYS A 34 10.87 19.23 -28.38
CA LYS A 34 11.97 18.67 -27.59
C LYS A 34 11.58 17.37 -26.88
N ALA A 35 10.37 17.31 -26.33
CA ALA A 35 9.86 16.11 -25.66
C ALA A 35 9.61 14.97 -26.66
N ASN A 36 9.14 15.28 -27.87
CA ASN A 36 8.97 14.30 -28.93
C ASN A 36 10.31 13.71 -29.38
N GLU A 37 11.34 14.54 -29.58
CA GLU A 37 12.70 14.08 -29.89
C GLU A 37 13.28 13.18 -28.79
N ALA A 38 13.08 13.56 -27.52
CA ALA A 38 13.47 12.74 -26.37
C ALA A 38 12.69 11.41 -26.35
N GLY A 39 11.40 11.43 -26.65
CA GLY A 39 10.55 10.24 -26.73
C GLY A 39 10.93 9.29 -27.86
N ASP A 40 11.31 9.80 -29.04
CA ASP A 40 11.80 9.00 -30.16
C ASP A 40 13.16 8.37 -29.85
N THR A 41 14.05 9.13 -29.20
CA THR A 41 15.33 8.60 -28.71
C THR A 41 15.08 7.49 -27.69
N ALA A 42 14.19 7.71 -26.73
CA ALA A 42 13.81 6.73 -25.73
C ALA A 42 13.20 5.46 -26.36
N GLN A 43 12.38 5.57 -27.40
CA GLN A 43 11.87 4.40 -28.10
C GLN A 43 12.99 3.56 -28.73
N ARG A 44 13.94 4.19 -29.44
CA ARG A 44 15.06 3.47 -30.05
C ARG A 44 15.95 2.82 -29.00
N THR A 45 16.23 3.53 -27.90
CA THR A 45 16.99 2.99 -26.76
C THR A 45 16.26 1.80 -26.15
N TYR A 46 14.95 1.88 -25.94
CA TYR A 46 14.15 0.77 -25.41
C TYR A 46 14.23 -0.48 -26.30
N GLU A 47 14.03 -0.34 -27.61
CA GLU A 47 14.10 -1.47 -28.56
C GLU A 47 15.51 -2.07 -28.65
N THR A 48 16.55 -1.21 -28.66
CA THR A 48 17.95 -1.63 -28.72
C THR A 48 18.37 -2.38 -27.46
N THR A 49 18.11 -1.81 -26.29
CA THR A 49 18.45 -2.42 -25.00
C THR A 49 17.68 -3.72 -24.76
N LEU A 50 16.40 -3.78 -25.15
CA LEU A 50 15.61 -5.02 -25.06
C LEU A 50 16.20 -6.13 -25.94
N SER A 51 16.64 -5.78 -27.15
CA SER A 51 17.29 -6.72 -28.07
C SER A 51 18.64 -7.20 -27.52
N GLN A 52 19.44 -6.29 -26.96
CA GLN A 52 20.72 -6.62 -26.31
C GLN A 52 20.53 -7.53 -25.10
N LEU A 53 19.52 -7.26 -24.26
CA LEU A 53 19.15 -8.13 -23.13
C LEU A 53 18.75 -9.52 -23.59
N ARG A 54 17.97 -9.62 -24.68
CA ARG A 54 17.58 -10.92 -25.26
C ARG A 54 18.79 -11.71 -25.77
N VAL A 55 19.73 -11.05 -26.43
CA VAL A 55 20.98 -11.70 -26.86
C VAL A 55 21.78 -12.16 -25.64
N LEU A 56 22.02 -11.26 -24.69
CA LEU A 56 22.79 -11.53 -23.48
C LEU A 56 22.26 -12.75 -22.72
N ILE A 57 20.93 -12.85 -22.50
CA ILE A 57 20.31 -13.97 -21.76
C ILE A 57 20.28 -15.29 -22.54
N THR A 58 20.40 -15.27 -23.86
CA THR A 58 20.31 -16.46 -24.73
C THR A 58 21.67 -17.00 -25.19
N GLU A 59 22.76 -16.26 -24.97
CA GLU A 59 24.14 -16.71 -25.25
C GLU A 59 24.65 -17.81 -24.31
N HIS A 60 23.97 -18.02 -23.19
CA HIS A 60 24.36 -18.93 -22.13
C HIS A 60 23.16 -19.78 -21.66
N ASP A 61 23.40 -20.79 -20.83
CA ASP A 61 22.30 -21.52 -20.19
C ASP A 61 21.49 -20.56 -19.30
N ALA A 62 20.28 -20.27 -19.76
CA ALA A 62 19.37 -19.34 -19.12
C ALA A 62 19.06 -19.71 -17.66
N VAL A 63 19.06 -21.00 -17.28
CA VAL A 63 18.81 -21.42 -15.90
C VAL A 63 19.96 -20.98 -14.99
N GLU A 64 21.19 -21.19 -15.44
CA GLU A 64 22.41 -20.80 -14.73
C GLU A 64 22.49 -19.28 -14.58
N VAL A 65 22.14 -18.56 -15.63
CA VAL A 65 22.12 -17.09 -15.63
C VAL A 65 21.05 -16.56 -14.66
N LEU A 66 19.81 -17.01 -14.80
CA LEU A 66 18.70 -16.57 -13.96
C LEU A 66 18.97 -16.82 -12.48
N ALA A 67 19.58 -17.96 -12.15
CA ALA A 67 19.94 -18.29 -10.77
C ALA A 67 21.00 -17.34 -10.18
N ARG A 68 21.97 -16.87 -10.98
CA ARG A 68 22.99 -15.89 -10.56
C ARG A 68 22.38 -14.51 -10.35
N VAL A 69 21.54 -14.06 -11.28
CA VAL A 69 20.79 -12.80 -11.18
C VAL A 69 19.93 -12.80 -9.92
N ALA A 70 19.17 -13.87 -9.69
CA ALA A 70 18.36 -14.02 -8.48
C ALA A 70 19.23 -14.05 -7.21
N PHE A 71 20.34 -14.79 -7.20
CA PHE A 71 21.26 -14.80 -6.07
C PHE A 71 21.84 -13.42 -5.76
N ALA A 72 22.24 -12.65 -6.77
CA ALA A 72 22.73 -11.28 -6.60
C ALA A 72 21.67 -10.37 -5.95
N MET A 73 20.41 -10.51 -6.36
CA MET A 73 19.27 -9.85 -5.71
C MET A 73 19.18 -10.23 -4.21
N PHE A 74 19.16 -11.54 -3.88
CA PHE A 74 19.11 -12.01 -2.48
C PHE A 74 20.30 -11.52 -1.65
N PHE A 75 21.50 -11.55 -2.21
CA PHE A 75 22.74 -11.15 -1.55
C PHE A 75 22.74 -9.66 -1.18
N ARG A 76 22.19 -8.81 -2.08
CA ARG A 76 21.94 -7.39 -1.80
C ARG A 76 20.91 -7.23 -0.68
N ILE A 77 19.76 -7.88 -0.81
CA ILE A 77 18.66 -7.75 0.14
C ILE A 77 19.13 -8.15 1.56
N ALA A 78 19.92 -9.23 1.68
CA ALA A 78 20.51 -9.69 2.94
C ALA A 78 21.52 -8.72 3.58
N GLY A 79 21.80 -7.56 2.98
CA GLY A 79 22.67 -6.51 3.53
C GLY A 79 24.15 -6.87 3.53
N LEU A 80 24.55 -7.83 2.69
CA LEU A 80 25.94 -8.27 2.55
C LEU A 80 26.69 -7.50 1.47
N GLN A 81 25.97 -6.88 0.53
CA GLN A 81 26.47 -5.71 -0.18
C GLN A 81 26.21 -4.46 0.67
N LYS A 82 27.29 -3.83 1.13
CA LYS A 82 27.27 -2.66 2.02
C LYS A 82 27.61 -1.34 1.33
N GLU A 83 27.82 -1.33 0.02
CA GLU A 83 28.24 -0.11 -0.68
C GLU A 83 27.07 0.85 -0.85
N PRO A 84 27.04 1.99 -0.13
CA PRO A 84 26.01 2.99 -0.30
C PRO A 84 26.13 3.60 -1.70
N GLY A 85 25.05 3.58 -2.49
CA GLY A 85 24.98 4.24 -3.80
C GLY A 85 25.29 3.38 -5.03
N LYS A 86 25.63 2.08 -4.89
CA LYS A 86 25.64 1.17 -6.05
C LYS A 86 24.25 0.65 -6.37
N LYS A 87 23.88 0.78 -7.64
CA LYS A 87 22.66 0.20 -8.23
C LYS A 87 22.77 -1.33 -8.22
N GLY A 88 21.65 -2.02 -8.22
CA GLY A 88 21.64 -3.49 -8.17
C GLY A 88 20.28 -4.06 -8.53
N ILE A 89 20.22 -5.39 -8.60
CA ILE A 89 19.07 -6.13 -9.10
C ILE A 89 17.89 -6.03 -8.12
N GLU A 90 16.69 -5.86 -8.68
CA GLU A 90 15.40 -5.75 -7.99
C GLU A 90 14.47 -6.86 -8.49
N VAL A 91 13.34 -7.07 -7.83
CA VAL A 91 12.40 -8.15 -8.17
C VAL A 91 11.94 -8.08 -9.64
N TRP A 92 11.62 -6.88 -10.13
CA TRP A 92 11.14 -6.70 -11.50
C TRP A 92 12.24 -6.88 -12.56
N HIS A 93 13.51 -6.64 -12.21
CA HIS A 93 14.65 -6.94 -13.07
C HIS A 93 14.71 -8.45 -13.37
N VAL A 94 14.53 -9.29 -12.34
CA VAL A 94 14.49 -10.75 -12.48
C VAL A 94 13.30 -11.20 -13.34
N GLU A 95 12.13 -10.58 -13.19
CA GLU A 95 10.94 -10.88 -13.99
C GLU A 95 11.17 -10.64 -15.50
N ILE A 96 11.80 -9.52 -15.85
CA ILE A 96 12.09 -9.18 -17.26
C ILE A 96 13.07 -10.20 -17.85
N LEU A 97 14.16 -10.50 -17.16
CA LEU A 97 15.15 -11.47 -17.62
C LEU A 97 14.56 -12.87 -17.75
N GLN A 98 13.70 -13.30 -16.82
CA GLN A 98 13.01 -14.58 -16.91
C GLN A 98 12.10 -14.65 -18.13
N ALA A 99 11.32 -13.59 -18.41
CA ALA A 99 10.45 -13.57 -19.59
C ALA A 99 11.24 -13.59 -20.90
N LEU A 100 12.35 -12.85 -20.97
CA LEU A 100 13.25 -12.87 -22.12
C LEU A 100 13.90 -14.24 -22.33
N ALA A 101 14.38 -14.88 -21.27
CA ALA A 101 14.91 -16.24 -21.31
C ALA A 101 13.88 -17.23 -21.86
N LEU A 102 12.62 -17.11 -21.44
CA LEU A 102 11.53 -17.99 -21.86
C LEU A 102 11.01 -17.70 -23.28
N SER A 103 11.50 -16.63 -23.93
CA SER A 103 11.16 -16.30 -25.33
C SER A 103 12.00 -17.03 -26.37
N ALA A 104 12.93 -17.86 -25.92
CA ALA A 104 13.81 -18.67 -26.76
C ALA A 104 13.89 -20.10 -26.23
N GLU A 105 14.27 -21.03 -27.11
CA GLU A 105 14.62 -22.39 -26.72
C GLU A 105 15.83 -22.39 -25.78
N ARG A 106 15.84 -23.31 -24.81
CA ARG A 106 16.96 -23.41 -23.88
C ARG A 106 18.17 -24.03 -24.58
N VAL A 107 19.29 -23.34 -24.50
CA VAL A 107 20.60 -23.90 -24.86
C VAL A 107 21.24 -24.47 -23.60
N ASP A 108 21.22 -25.80 -23.45
CA ASP A 108 21.99 -26.52 -22.44
C ASP A 108 23.31 -26.96 -23.07
N ASP A 109 24.34 -26.14 -22.94
CA ASP A 109 25.66 -26.41 -23.48
C ASP A 109 26.49 -27.32 -22.57
N GLY A 110 25.94 -27.77 -21.43
CA GLY A 110 26.64 -28.53 -20.39
C GLY A 110 27.86 -27.82 -19.80
N LYS A 111 28.02 -26.52 -20.10
CA LYS A 111 29.18 -25.69 -19.78
C LYS A 111 28.71 -24.38 -19.16
N GLY A 112 28.23 -24.44 -17.92
CA GLY A 112 28.25 -23.27 -17.03
C GLY A 112 29.65 -22.69 -16.79
N ALA A 113 30.70 -23.39 -17.23
CA ALA A 113 32.11 -23.01 -17.13
C ALA A 113 32.55 -22.15 -18.34
N GLY A 114 32.42 -20.83 -18.20
CA GLY A 114 32.90 -19.87 -19.19
C GLY A 114 32.25 -18.49 -19.10
N ILE A 115 31.14 -18.37 -18.38
CA ILE A 115 30.45 -17.09 -18.17
C ILE A 115 31.29 -16.25 -17.21
N ASP A 116 31.73 -15.06 -17.63
CA ASP A 116 32.19 -14.02 -16.72
C ASP A 116 30.97 -13.46 -15.99
N VAL A 117 30.61 -14.09 -14.87
CA VAL A 117 29.39 -13.81 -14.11
C VAL A 117 29.35 -12.37 -13.62
N ALA A 118 30.49 -11.84 -13.20
CA ALA A 118 30.59 -10.46 -12.71
C ALA A 118 30.26 -9.49 -13.85
N ARG A 119 30.84 -9.70 -15.02
CA ARG A 119 30.56 -8.90 -16.21
C ARG A 119 29.11 -9.07 -16.67
N PHE A 120 28.63 -10.31 -16.80
CA PHE A 120 27.25 -10.60 -17.20
C PHE A 120 26.24 -9.88 -16.30
N THR A 121 26.45 -9.97 -14.98
CA THR A 121 25.56 -9.36 -13.98
C THR A 121 25.58 -7.85 -14.09
N GLN A 122 26.75 -7.25 -14.29
CA GLN A 122 26.88 -5.80 -14.47
C GLN A 122 26.23 -5.32 -15.78
N ASP A 123 26.52 -5.99 -16.90
CA ASP A 123 25.94 -5.68 -18.21
C ASP A 123 24.39 -5.80 -18.16
N SER A 124 23.87 -6.81 -17.46
CA SER A 124 22.43 -6.96 -17.24
C SER A 124 21.83 -5.82 -16.44
N ILE A 125 22.47 -5.38 -15.35
CA ILE A 125 22.01 -4.27 -14.51
C ILE A 125 21.95 -2.98 -15.33
N ASP A 126 23.03 -2.67 -16.06
CA ASP A 126 23.15 -1.43 -16.81
C ASP A 126 22.12 -1.37 -17.94
N LEU A 127 21.95 -2.46 -18.70
CA LEU A 127 20.95 -2.56 -19.76
C LEU A 127 19.51 -2.51 -19.24
N LEU A 128 19.21 -3.16 -18.11
CA LEU A 128 17.87 -3.15 -17.53
C LEU A 128 17.46 -1.77 -17.02
N GLU A 129 18.40 -1.05 -16.40
CA GLU A 129 18.14 0.31 -15.95
C GLU A 129 17.90 1.24 -17.15
N GLU A 130 18.78 1.19 -18.15
CA GLU A 130 18.62 1.98 -19.37
C GLU A 130 17.30 1.64 -20.07
N ASN A 131 16.95 0.36 -20.17
CA ASN A 131 15.68 -0.09 -20.75
C ASN A 131 14.47 0.42 -19.98
N GLY A 132 14.49 0.33 -18.64
CA GLY A 132 13.41 0.81 -17.78
C GLY A 132 13.22 2.33 -17.90
N GLN A 133 14.30 3.10 -17.83
CA GLN A 133 14.25 4.56 -17.99
C GLN A 133 13.77 4.98 -19.39
N ALA A 134 14.28 4.31 -20.43
CA ALA A 134 13.82 4.52 -21.79
C ALA A 134 12.32 4.23 -21.93
N TYR A 135 11.83 3.12 -21.36
CA TYR A 135 10.41 2.77 -21.37
C TYR A 135 9.53 3.87 -20.74
N ARG A 136 9.95 4.45 -19.59
CA ARG A 136 9.21 5.55 -18.93
C ARG A 136 9.08 6.78 -19.80
N HIS A 137 10.03 7.04 -20.69
CA HIS A 137 10.02 8.21 -21.57
C HIS A 137 9.38 7.96 -22.96
N THR A 138 9.02 6.73 -23.31
CA THR A 138 8.41 6.39 -24.62
C THR A 138 7.09 7.11 -24.92
N TRP A 139 6.36 7.58 -23.90
CA TRP A 139 5.10 8.28 -24.11
C TRP A 139 5.28 9.72 -24.58
N LEU A 140 6.46 10.32 -24.37
CA LEU A 140 6.72 11.72 -24.70
C LEU A 140 6.56 12.00 -26.19
N ARG A 141 6.85 11.03 -27.06
CA ARG A 141 6.63 11.11 -28.53
C ARG A 141 5.17 11.28 -28.94
N LYS A 142 4.23 11.08 -28.00
CA LYS A 142 2.79 11.20 -28.22
C LYS A 142 2.26 12.59 -27.87
N LEU A 143 3.10 13.50 -27.38
CA LEU A 143 2.71 14.86 -27.03
C LEU A 143 2.35 15.65 -28.29
N THR A 144 1.23 16.38 -28.22
CA THR A 144 0.72 17.21 -29.33
C THR A 144 0.46 18.63 -28.85
N ALA A 145 -0.08 19.49 -29.72
CA ALA A 145 -0.54 20.83 -29.31
C ALA A 145 -1.84 20.79 -28.48
N ASP A 146 -2.50 19.63 -28.38
CA ASP A 146 -3.70 19.43 -27.57
C ASP A 146 -3.30 19.25 -26.09
N LEU A 147 -3.57 20.28 -25.28
CA LEU A 147 -3.24 20.29 -23.86
C LEU A 147 -4.03 19.24 -23.07
N GLU A 148 -5.31 19.03 -23.37
CA GLU A 148 -6.15 18.04 -22.68
C GLU A 148 -5.65 16.62 -22.96
N GLN A 149 -5.25 16.35 -24.21
CA GLN A 149 -4.61 15.10 -24.57
C GLN A 149 -3.30 14.88 -23.82
N ASN A 150 -2.49 15.92 -23.67
CA ASN A 150 -1.21 15.82 -22.97
C ASN A 150 -1.37 15.59 -21.47
N ASP A 151 -2.30 16.28 -20.80
CA ASP A 151 -2.61 16.09 -19.39
C ASP A 151 -3.09 14.65 -19.12
N ARG A 152 -3.89 14.10 -20.05
CA ARG A 152 -4.29 12.70 -20.03
C ARG A 152 -3.10 11.75 -20.19
N LEU A 153 -2.15 12.03 -21.09
CA LEU A 153 -0.95 11.21 -21.26
C LEU A 153 -0.06 11.21 -20.01
N GLU A 154 0.01 12.32 -19.30
CA GLU A 154 0.74 12.45 -18.02
C GLU A 154 0.10 11.61 -16.91
N LEU A 155 -1.24 11.58 -16.79
CA LEU A 155 -1.90 10.69 -15.84
C LEU A 155 -1.72 9.21 -16.21
N LEU A 156 -1.73 8.90 -17.50
CA LEU A 156 -1.47 7.53 -17.96
C LEU A 156 -0.02 7.10 -17.69
N SER A 157 0.96 8.00 -17.80
CA SER A 157 2.35 7.69 -17.45
C SER A 157 2.49 7.46 -15.94
N LEU A 158 1.81 8.24 -15.10
CA LEU A 158 1.77 8.04 -13.65
C LEU A 158 1.26 6.63 -13.28
N LEU A 159 0.18 6.16 -13.91
CA LEU A 159 -0.34 4.80 -13.71
C LEU A 159 0.66 3.72 -14.16
N ARG A 160 1.31 3.93 -15.32
CA ARG A 160 2.30 2.98 -15.85
C ARG A 160 3.51 2.87 -14.92
N ASP A 161 4.01 3.99 -14.44
CA ASP A 161 5.20 4.03 -13.60
C ASP A 161 4.89 3.51 -12.18
N TRP A 162 3.69 3.75 -11.65
CA TRP A 162 3.20 3.07 -10.46
C TRP A 162 3.14 1.55 -10.67
N THR A 163 2.56 1.11 -11.80
CA THR A 163 2.49 -0.30 -12.17
C THR A 163 3.88 -0.90 -12.36
N MET A 164 4.90 -0.12 -12.75
CA MET A 164 6.29 -0.58 -12.84
C MET A 164 6.96 -0.69 -11.49
N ALA A 165 6.71 0.25 -10.57
CA ALA A 165 7.37 0.31 -9.27
C ALA A 165 6.75 -0.66 -8.25
N ILE A 166 5.42 -0.78 -8.23
CA ILE A 166 4.71 -1.57 -7.21
C ILE A 166 4.46 -2.99 -7.73
N ARG A 167 5.11 -3.98 -7.11
CA ARG A 167 4.99 -5.42 -7.40
C ARG A 167 4.18 -6.12 -6.29
N GLY A 168 2.87 -5.89 -6.32
CA GLY A 168 1.91 -6.39 -5.32
C GLY A 168 1.38 -5.25 -4.44
N ALA A 169 0.05 -5.11 -4.36
CA ALA A 169 -0.60 -4.02 -3.63
C ALA A 169 -0.84 -4.32 -2.14
N ARG A 170 -0.31 -5.43 -1.62
CA ARG A 170 -0.65 -6.01 -0.32
C ARG A 170 0.60 -6.38 0.46
N HIS A 171 0.53 -6.30 1.79
CA HIS A 171 1.51 -6.92 2.66
C HIS A 171 1.41 -8.45 2.59
N VAL A 172 2.49 -9.17 2.92
CA VAL A 172 2.54 -10.65 2.79
C VAL A 172 1.38 -11.35 3.52
N HIS A 173 1.11 -10.99 4.77
CA HIS A 173 0.01 -11.60 5.54
C HIS A 173 -1.38 -11.33 4.92
N GLN A 174 -1.58 -10.18 4.26
CA GLN A 174 -2.84 -9.84 3.61
C GLN A 174 -3.07 -10.69 2.35
N THR A 175 -2.01 -10.96 1.59
CA THR A 175 -2.12 -11.83 0.40
C THR A 175 -2.32 -13.29 0.80
N GLU A 176 -1.70 -13.75 1.89
CA GLU A 176 -1.94 -15.09 2.46
C GLU A 176 -3.38 -15.28 2.96
N GLU A 177 -3.91 -14.30 3.71
CA GLU A 177 -5.30 -14.31 4.18
C GLU A 177 -6.27 -14.35 2.99
N TYR A 178 -6.05 -13.51 1.99
CA TYR A 178 -6.90 -13.42 0.83
C TYR A 178 -6.82 -14.69 -0.04
N ALA A 179 -5.64 -15.25 -0.27
CA ALA A 179 -5.47 -16.52 -0.98
C ALA A 179 -6.24 -17.66 -0.28
N SER A 180 -6.15 -17.73 1.06
CA SER A 180 -6.86 -18.72 1.87
C SER A 180 -8.37 -18.58 1.75
N ALA A 181 -8.88 -17.35 1.70
CA ALA A 181 -10.30 -17.10 1.50
C ALA A 181 -10.79 -17.50 0.10
N LEU A 182 -9.98 -17.29 -0.94
CA LEU A 182 -10.29 -17.79 -2.29
C LEU A 182 -10.28 -19.32 -2.33
N ALA A 183 -9.30 -19.96 -1.69
CA ALA A 183 -9.21 -21.42 -1.58
C ALA A 183 -10.45 -22.02 -0.92
N ALA A 184 -10.93 -21.43 0.18
CA ALA A 184 -12.12 -21.89 0.87
C ALA A 184 -13.37 -21.95 -0.05
N ALA A 185 -13.51 -20.99 -0.96
CA ALA A 185 -14.68 -20.91 -1.84
C ALA A 185 -14.70 -21.95 -2.97
N VAL A 186 -13.52 -22.42 -3.39
CA VAL A 186 -13.40 -23.41 -4.47
C VAL A 186 -13.12 -24.82 -3.97
N ARG A 187 -13.02 -25.04 -2.66
CA ARG A 187 -12.62 -26.29 -2.02
C ARG A 187 -13.34 -27.53 -2.55
N GLU A 188 -14.67 -27.51 -2.56
CA GLU A 188 -15.46 -28.66 -3.02
C GLU A 188 -15.26 -28.94 -4.52
N THR A 189 -15.12 -27.89 -5.33
CA THR A 189 -14.85 -28.03 -6.77
C THR A 189 -13.45 -28.60 -7.01
N PHE A 190 -12.44 -28.10 -6.28
CA PHE A 190 -11.06 -28.58 -6.35
C PHE A 190 -10.95 -30.06 -5.97
N ARG A 191 -11.54 -30.46 -4.83
CA ARG A 191 -11.53 -31.86 -4.38
C ARG A 191 -12.17 -32.78 -5.41
N ARG A 192 -13.31 -32.38 -5.97
CA ARG A 192 -14.04 -33.19 -6.96
C ARG A 192 -13.30 -33.35 -8.29
N GLN A 193 -12.60 -32.31 -8.76
CA GLN A 193 -12.04 -32.29 -10.11
C GLN A 193 -10.54 -32.60 -10.18
N HIS A 194 -9.80 -32.24 -9.14
CA HIS A 194 -8.34 -32.36 -9.09
C HIS A 194 -7.86 -33.32 -8.01
N GLY A 195 -8.77 -33.86 -7.18
CA GLY A 195 -8.44 -34.83 -6.15
C GLY A 195 -7.55 -34.26 -5.04
N CYS A 196 -7.48 -32.94 -4.89
CA CYS A 196 -6.64 -32.26 -3.90
C CYS A 196 -7.40 -31.11 -3.23
N ASP A 197 -6.92 -30.69 -2.06
CA ASP A 197 -7.45 -29.51 -1.37
C ASP A 197 -6.72 -28.25 -1.90
N PRO A 198 -7.43 -27.14 -2.18
CA PRO A 198 -6.76 -25.90 -2.61
C PRO A 198 -5.80 -25.33 -1.56
N ASP A 199 -6.00 -25.63 -0.27
CA ASP A 199 -5.04 -25.25 0.78
C ASP A 199 -3.69 -25.98 0.60
N ASP A 200 -3.69 -27.20 0.07
CA ASP A 200 -2.47 -27.94 -0.24
C ASP A 200 -1.67 -27.22 -1.34
N LEU A 201 -2.35 -26.62 -2.34
CA LEU A 201 -1.69 -25.86 -3.40
C LEU A 201 -1.03 -24.59 -2.84
N ILE A 202 -1.72 -23.86 -1.96
CA ILE A 202 -1.15 -22.71 -1.25
C ILE A 202 0.06 -23.15 -0.42
N THR A 203 -0.07 -24.27 0.29
CA THR A 203 1.01 -24.87 1.11
C THR A 203 2.22 -25.24 0.27
N VAL A 204 2.02 -25.79 -0.94
CA VAL A 204 3.12 -26.08 -1.87
C VAL A 204 3.81 -24.80 -2.36
N MET A 205 3.06 -23.77 -2.75
CA MET A 205 3.63 -22.50 -3.19
C MET A 205 4.46 -21.82 -2.09
N LEU A 206 3.94 -21.75 -0.87
CA LEU A 206 4.66 -21.22 0.30
C LEU A 206 5.85 -22.12 0.67
N GLY A 207 5.69 -23.44 0.58
CA GLY A 207 6.74 -24.42 0.86
C GLY A 207 7.91 -24.33 -0.12
N ALA A 208 7.66 -24.00 -1.39
CA ALA A 208 8.71 -23.73 -2.38
C ALA A 208 9.54 -22.49 -1.99
N ILE A 209 8.88 -21.40 -1.57
CA ILE A 209 9.54 -20.18 -1.08
C ILE A 209 10.42 -20.51 0.14
N GLU A 210 9.86 -21.20 1.13
CA GLU A 210 10.56 -21.57 2.36
C GLU A 210 11.75 -22.50 2.09
N THR A 211 11.61 -23.44 1.15
CA THR A 211 12.69 -24.35 0.78
C THR A 211 13.86 -23.60 0.13
N ILE A 212 13.59 -22.67 -0.80
CA ILE A 212 14.63 -21.81 -1.37
C ILE A 212 15.29 -20.97 -0.27
N ASN A 213 14.51 -20.33 0.60
CA ASN A 213 15.04 -19.52 1.70
C ASN A 213 16.00 -20.33 2.59
N ARG A 214 15.61 -21.55 2.99
CA ARG A 214 16.45 -22.44 3.79
C ARG A 214 17.74 -22.85 3.09
N ARG A 215 17.67 -23.16 1.77
CA ARG A 215 18.84 -23.50 0.94
C ARG A 215 19.79 -22.31 0.84
N LEU A 216 19.26 -21.11 0.59
CA LEU A 216 20.02 -19.87 0.54
C LEU A 216 20.68 -19.56 1.90
N GLU A 217 19.95 -19.65 3.00
CA GLU A 217 20.50 -19.40 4.34
C GLU A 217 21.63 -20.38 4.69
N SER A 218 21.45 -21.65 4.37
CA SER A 218 22.48 -22.69 4.54
C SER A 218 23.71 -22.39 3.68
N HIS A 219 23.51 -22.01 2.41
CA HIS A 219 24.58 -21.64 1.51
C HIS A 219 25.32 -20.38 1.99
N MET A 220 24.62 -19.37 2.47
CA MET A 220 25.21 -18.14 3.02
C MET A 220 26.03 -18.42 4.28
N ALA A 221 25.57 -19.31 5.16
CA ALA A 221 26.34 -19.74 6.32
C ALA A 221 27.65 -20.43 5.89
N TRP A 222 27.58 -21.30 4.88
CA TRP A 222 28.73 -21.95 4.29
C TRP A 222 29.69 -20.96 3.62
N LEU A 223 29.22 -20.02 2.79
CA LEU A 223 30.06 -18.97 2.19
C LEU A 223 30.84 -18.20 3.26
N ARG A 224 30.17 -17.76 4.33
CA ARG A 224 30.81 -17.03 5.44
C ARG A 224 31.87 -17.86 6.16
N SER A 225 31.72 -19.18 6.20
CA SER A 225 32.65 -20.06 6.92
C SER A 225 34.06 -20.04 6.33
N TRP A 226 34.19 -19.96 5.01
CA TRP A 226 35.48 -19.94 4.31
C TRP A 226 35.94 -18.52 3.96
N MET A 227 35.04 -17.59 3.58
CA MET A 227 35.41 -16.20 3.24
C MET A 227 36.08 -15.44 4.40
N ARG A 228 35.77 -15.80 5.65
CA ARG A 228 36.36 -15.19 6.85
C ARG A 228 37.78 -15.68 7.15
N LYS A 229 38.26 -16.73 6.49
CA LYS A 229 39.60 -17.29 6.73
C LYS A 229 40.69 -16.35 6.22
N LYS A 230 41.85 -16.36 6.88
CA LYS A 230 42.94 -15.41 6.60
C LYS A 230 43.94 -15.89 5.54
N SER A 231 43.97 -17.18 5.21
CA SER A 231 44.90 -17.77 4.25
C SER A 231 44.17 -18.64 3.22
N GLY A 232 44.69 -18.72 1.98
CA GLY A 232 44.11 -19.53 0.91
C GLY A 232 44.00 -21.00 1.29
N ILE A 233 45.00 -21.57 1.99
CA ILE A 233 44.94 -22.95 2.51
C ILE A 233 43.72 -23.15 3.43
N ALA A 234 43.49 -22.22 4.36
CA ALA A 234 42.37 -22.32 5.30
C ALA A 234 41.02 -22.10 4.61
N MET A 235 40.96 -21.27 3.56
CA MET A 235 39.77 -21.09 2.73
C MET A 235 39.43 -22.38 1.99
N ILE A 236 40.40 -22.99 1.28
CA ILE A 236 40.21 -24.23 0.52
C ILE A 236 39.71 -25.33 1.45
N ARG A 237 40.36 -25.55 2.60
CA ARG A 237 39.96 -26.58 3.58
C ARG A 237 38.53 -26.37 4.09
N ALA A 238 38.17 -25.14 4.46
CA ALA A 238 36.82 -24.82 4.93
C ALA A 238 35.76 -24.92 3.81
N PHE A 239 36.14 -24.64 2.57
CA PHE A 239 35.25 -24.77 1.41
C PHE A 239 34.91 -26.23 1.12
N VAL A 240 35.91 -27.11 1.16
CA VAL A 240 35.74 -28.54 0.80
C VAL A 240 35.17 -29.40 1.93
N GLU A 241 35.24 -28.94 3.17
CA GLU A 241 34.78 -29.67 4.37
C GLU A 241 33.35 -30.27 4.25
N PRO A 242 32.32 -29.54 3.79
CA PRO A 242 30.97 -30.09 3.64
C PRO A 242 30.74 -30.84 2.32
N LEU A 243 31.77 -31.01 1.47
CA LEU A 243 31.62 -31.59 0.14
C LEU A 243 31.88 -33.09 0.15
N SER A 244 31.36 -33.80 -0.86
CA SER A 244 31.72 -35.20 -1.05
C SER A 244 33.22 -35.33 -1.30
N ALA A 245 33.81 -36.46 -0.87
CA ALA A 245 35.25 -36.69 -1.01
C ALA A 245 35.75 -36.52 -2.45
N GLU A 246 34.94 -36.90 -3.44
CA GLU A 246 35.26 -36.74 -4.86
C GLU A 246 35.31 -35.27 -5.29
N VAL A 247 34.31 -34.47 -4.91
CA VAL A 247 34.27 -33.04 -5.26
C VAL A 247 35.35 -32.28 -4.50
N ALA A 248 35.55 -32.61 -3.22
CA ALA A 248 36.61 -32.05 -2.40
C ALA A 248 37.99 -32.24 -3.06
N ALA A 249 38.31 -33.46 -3.49
CA ALA A 249 39.59 -33.76 -4.15
C ALA A 249 39.79 -32.96 -5.45
N LYS A 250 38.74 -32.78 -6.26
CA LYS A 250 38.78 -31.97 -7.48
C LYS A 250 39.08 -30.50 -7.17
N VAL A 251 38.36 -29.92 -6.21
CA VAL A 251 38.55 -28.53 -5.80
C VAL A 251 39.93 -28.31 -5.18
N GLU A 252 40.42 -29.24 -4.34
CA GLU A 252 41.77 -29.14 -3.78
C GLU A 252 42.84 -29.22 -4.87
N ALA A 253 42.72 -30.13 -5.83
CA ALA A 253 43.66 -30.25 -6.93
C ALA A 253 43.74 -28.96 -7.77
N GLU A 254 42.60 -28.30 -8.01
CA GLU A 254 42.52 -27.07 -8.79
C GLU A 254 43.01 -25.84 -8.03
N MET A 255 42.64 -25.70 -6.74
CA MET A 255 42.86 -24.47 -5.98
C MET A 255 44.15 -24.47 -5.14
N MET A 256 44.64 -25.64 -4.69
CA MET A 256 45.83 -25.74 -3.85
C MET A 256 47.12 -25.21 -4.52
N PRO A 257 47.31 -25.27 -5.85
CA PRO A 257 48.40 -24.57 -6.53
C PRO A 257 48.42 -23.06 -6.25
N HIS A 258 47.26 -22.43 -6.12
CA HIS A 258 47.08 -21.00 -5.88
C HIS A 258 47.05 -20.61 -4.39
N ARG A 259 47.26 -21.55 -3.47
CA ARG A 259 47.06 -21.41 -2.01
C ARG A 259 47.72 -20.20 -1.33
N TYR A 260 48.76 -19.61 -1.93
CA TYR A 260 49.46 -18.43 -1.42
C TYR A 260 48.90 -17.10 -1.93
N ASP A 261 48.16 -17.11 -3.06
CA ASP A 261 47.42 -15.95 -3.55
C ASP A 261 45.97 -16.05 -3.08
N ARG A 262 45.69 -15.37 -1.97
CA ARG A 262 44.35 -15.36 -1.39
C ARG A 262 43.30 -14.84 -2.38
N ARG A 263 43.61 -13.83 -3.20
CA ARG A 263 42.61 -13.23 -4.10
C ARG A 263 42.21 -14.19 -5.20
N VAL A 264 43.18 -14.90 -5.77
CA VAL A 264 42.92 -15.93 -6.78
C VAL A 264 42.11 -17.08 -6.19
N VAL A 265 42.45 -17.54 -4.98
CA VAL A 265 41.68 -18.58 -4.28
C VAL A 265 40.26 -18.11 -3.98
N GLU A 266 40.09 -16.87 -3.50
CA GLU A 266 38.78 -16.30 -3.20
C GLU A 266 37.89 -16.25 -4.44
N ALA A 267 38.42 -15.74 -5.56
CA ALA A 267 37.70 -15.67 -6.83
C ALA A 267 37.37 -17.06 -7.40
N GLY A 268 38.32 -18.00 -7.35
CA GLY A 268 38.10 -19.37 -7.83
C GLY A 268 37.06 -20.13 -7.01
N LEU A 269 37.15 -20.06 -5.68
CA LEU A 269 36.16 -20.67 -4.79
C LEU A 269 34.78 -20.01 -4.93
N TRP A 270 34.73 -18.70 -5.13
CA TRP A 270 33.48 -18.00 -5.46
C TRP A 270 32.86 -18.57 -6.74
N SER A 271 33.62 -18.63 -7.84
CA SER A 271 33.16 -19.18 -9.12
C SER A 271 32.64 -20.62 -8.99
N LEU A 272 33.35 -21.47 -8.24
CA LEU A 272 32.91 -22.84 -7.94
C LEU A 272 31.62 -22.89 -7.12
N SER A 273 31.37 -21.89 -6.26
CA SER A 273 30.15 -21.79 -5.47
C SER A 273 28.92 -21.41 -6.31
N GLU A 274 29.12 -20.62 -7.36
CA GLU A 274 28.04 -20.12 -8.25
C GLU A 274 27.35 -21.27 -8.99
N GLY A 275 28.06 -22.35 -9.32
CA GLY A 275 27.49 -23.56 -9.94
C GLY A 275 26.44 -24.29 -9.08
N ARG A 276 26.21 -23.84 -7.84
CA ARG A 276 25.14 -24.39 -6.97
C ARG A 276 23.85 -23.59 -7.04
N PHE A 277 23.88 -22.37 -7.57
CA PHE A 277 22.75 -21.44 -7.49
C PHE A 277 21.50 -22.00 -8.17
N ALA A 278 21.64 -22.56 -9.37
CA ALA A 278 20.54 -23.18 -10.09
C ALA A 278 19.90 -24.31 -9.28
N SER A 279 20.71 -25.23 -8.75
CA SER A 279 20.22 -26.35 -7.94
C SER A 279 19.45 -25.92 -6.69
N MET A 280 19.78 -24.76 -6.10
CA MET A 280 19.04 -24.23 -4.95
C MET A 280 17.64 -23.74 -5.30
N MET A 281 17.40 -23.38 -6.55
CA MET A 281 16.13 -22.87 -7.07
C MET A 281 15.37 -23.91 -7.92
N THR A 282 15.95 -25.08 -8.13
CA THR A 282 15.33 -26.21 -8.82
C THR A 282 14.71 -27.20 -7.82
N PHE A 283 13.56 -27.74 -8.18
CA PHE A 283 12.82 -28.74 -7.43
C PHE A 283 12.62 -29.97 -8.30
N THR A 284 12.71 -31.15 -7.68
CA THR A 284 12.06 -32.33 -8.25
C THR A 284 10.55 -32.23 -8.01
N SER A 285 9.76 -32.94 -8.82
CA SER A 285 8.30 -33.00 -8.64
C SER A 285 7.91 -33.49 -7.24
N GLU A 286 8.64 -34.49 -6.74
CA GLU A 286 8.46 -35.06 -5.41
C GLU A 286 8.78 -34.03 -4.31
N GLU A 287 9.88 -33.30 -4.45
CA GLU A 287 10.25 -32.25 -3.51
C GLU A 287 9.27 -31.07 -3.50
N LEU A 288 8.77 -30.68 -4.67
CA LEU A 288 7.87 -29.54 -4.79
C LEU A 288 6.55 -29.78 -4.05
N VAL A 289 6.01 -30.99 -4.12
CA VAL A 289 4.73 -31.35 -3.46
C VAL A 289 4.90 -31.96 -2.07
N ALA A 290 6.14 -32.20 -1.63
CA ALA A 290 6.43 -32.74 -0.29
C ALA A 290 5.81 -31.98 0.89
N PRO A 291 5.60 -30.64 0.83
CA PRO A 291 4.91 -29.92 1.90
C PRO A 291 3.44 -30.32 2.12
N ALA A 292 2.80 -30.94 1.12
CA ALA A 292 1.40 -31.35 1.15
C ALA A 292 1.21 -32.87 1.33
N VAL A 293 -0.03 -33.31 1.51
CA VAL A 293 -0.37 -34.73 1.70
C VAL A 293 -0.05 -35.53 0.43
N VAL A 294 0.75 -36.59 0.57
CA VAL A 294 1.27 -37.46 -0.53
C VAL A 294 0.15 -38.01 -1.44
N ALA A 295 -1.05 -38.25 -0.92
CA ALA A 295 -2.18 -38.75 -1.71
C ALA A 295 -2.62 -37.78 -2.83
N ASN A 296 -2.25 -36.50 -2.75
CA ASN A 296 -2.72 -35.43 -3.61
C ASN A 296 -1.67 -34.98 -4.64
N SER A 297 -0.47 -35.58 -4.65
CA SER A 297 0.70 -35.11 -5.40
C SER A 297 0.47 -34.94 -6.92
N GLN A 298 -0.23 -35.88 -7.56
CA GLN A 298 -0.47 -35.81 -9.01
C GLN A 298 -1.42 -34.65 -9.38
N GLY A 299 -2.47 -34.43 -8.59
CA GLY A 299 -3.39 -33.31 -8.79
C GLY A 299 -2.69 -31.97 -8.61
N LEU A 300 -1.85 -31.85 -7.58
CA LEU A 300 -1.07 -30.65 -7.29
C LEU A 300 -0.07 -30.32 -8.40
N LEU A 301 0.67 -31.29 -8.91
CA LEU A 301 1.57 -31.09 -10.05
C LEU A 301 0.82 -30.62 -11.30
N GLY A 302 -0.34 -31.20 -11.58
CA GLY A 302 -1.20 -30.76 -12.68
C GLY A 302 -1.66 -29.31 -12.54
N LEU A 303 -1.92 -28.84 -11.31
CA LEU A 303 -2.28 -27.44 -11.03
C LEU A 303 -1.07 -26.51 -11.18
N ILE A 304 0.10 -26.90 -10.66
CA ILE A 304 1.35 -26.14 -10.81
C ILE A 304 1.74 -26.01 -12.29
N ASP A 305 1.52 -27.05 -13.08
CA ASP A 305 1.75 -27.02 -14.53
C ASP A 305 0.95 -25.90 -15.22
N THR A 306 -0.27 -25.59 -14.75
CA THR A 306 -1.10 -24.52 -15.36
C THR A 306 -0.47 -23.12 -15.21
N ILE A 307 0.34 -22.93 -14.17
CA ILE A 307 1.08 -21.70 -13.85
C ILE A 307 2.59 -21.86 -14.04
N SER A 308 3.01 -22.87 -14.80
CA SER A 308 4.40 -23.06 -15.20
C SER A 308 4.59 -22.67 -16.66
N LEU A 309 5.70 -22.01 -16.98
CA LEU A 309 6.11 -21.69 -18.36
C LEU A 309 7.22 -22.65 -18.82
N ARG A 310 7.29 -22.92 -20.13
CA ARG A 310 8.44 -23.59 -20.76
C ARG A 310 9.28 -22.59 -21.55
N PHE A 311 10.54 -22.95 -21.81
CA PHE A 311 11.37 -22.23 -22.77
C PHE A 311 10.72 -22.26 -24.16
N GLY A 312 10.79 -21.14 -24.87
CA GLY A 312 10.10 -20.92 -26.15
C GLY A 312 8.61 -20.56 -26.05
N GLU A 313 8.02 -20.52 -24.85
CA GLU A 313 6.57 -20.29 -24.69
C GLU A 313 6.18 -18.80 -24.66
N VAL A 314 7.10 -17.90 -24.32
CA VAL A 314 6.81 -16.45 -24.28
C VAL A 314 6.92 -15.87 -25.70
N GLY A 315 5.80 -15.39 -26.23
CA GLY A 315 5.72 -14.80 -27.57
C GLY A 315 6.28 -13.37 -27.65
N ASP A 316 6.73 -12.96 -28.85
CA ASP A 316 7.25 -11.61 -29.10
C ASP A 316 6.23 -10.50 -28.78
N ASP A 317 4.93 -10.76 -28.97
CA ASP A 317 3.85 -9.81 -28.64
C ASP A 317 3.79 -9.51 -27.13
N GLN A 318 4.05 -10.52 -26.28
CA GLN A 318 4.11 -10.37 -24.84
C GLN A 318 5.36 -9.59 -24.40
N LEU A 319 6.47 -9.70 -25.16
CA LEU A 319 7.71 -8.97 -24.87
C LEU A 319 7.57 -7.44 -25.01
N HIS A 320 6.63 -6.97 -25.84
CA HIS A 320 6.35 -5.53 -25.95
C HIS A 320 5.66 -4.95 -24.70
N HIS A 321 5.21 -5.79 -23.77
CA HIS A 321 4.45 -5.40 -22.59
C HIS A 321 5.10 -5.79 -21.26
N LEU A 322 6.36 -6.26 -21.26
CA LEU A 322 7.05 -6.79 -20.07
C LEU A 322 7.03 -5.88 -18.84
N HIS A 323 7.13 -4.56 -19.02
CA HIS A 323 7.13 -3.64 -17.89
C HIS A 323 5.80 -3.61 -17.13
N LEU A 324 4.68 -3.82 -17.83
CA LEU A 324 3.34 -3.63 -17.28
C LEU A 324 2.57 -4.94 -17.10
N ASP A 325 2.78 -5.92 -17.98
CA ASP A 325 1.98 -7.14 -18.09
C ASP A 325 2.89 -8.36 -18.37
N ASN A 326 3.87 -8.56 -17.49
CA ASN A 326 4.84 -9.65 -17.64
C ASN A 326 4.18 -11.02 -17.39
N PRO A 327 4.24 -11.98 -18.35
CA PRO A 327 3.60 -13.28 -18.20
C PRO A 327 4.13 -14.12 -17.02
N VAL A 328 5.38 -13.88 -16.57
CA VAL A 328 5.99 -14.69 -15.50
C VAL A 328 5.44 -14.34 -14.11
N ARG A 329 4.76 -13.18 -13.94
CA ARG A 329 4.27 -12.73 -12.63
C ARG A 329 3.23 -13.67 -12.03
N LEU A 330 2.31 -14.16 -12.85
CA LEU A 330 1.26 -15.11 -12.44
C LEU A 330 1.59 -16.55 -12.85
N ARG A 331 2.73 -16.76 -13.53
CA ARG A 331 3.26 -18.05 -13.93
C ARG A 331 4.74 -18.18 -13.54
N PRO A 332 5.05 -18.14 -12.24
CA PRO A 332 6.44 -17.93 -11.77
C PRO A 332 7.34 -19.15 -11.96
N PHE A 333 6.76 -20.34 -12.08
CA PHE A 333 7.51 -21.58 -12.27
C PHE A 333 7.96 -21.75 -13.72
N VAL A 334 9.17 -22.26 -13.89
CA VAL A 334 9.68 -22.73 -15.18
C VAL A 334 9.72 -24.25 -15.15
N LYS A 335 8.97 -24.90 -16.04
CA LYS A 335 9.01 -26.36 -16.20
C LYS A 335 10.21 -26.73 -17.07
N LEU A 336 11.23 -27.30 -16.45
CA LEU A 336 12.47 -27.70 -17.15
C LEU A 336 12.25 -28.98 -17.94
N ASP A 337 11.57 -29.94 -17.34
CA ASP A 337 11.16 -31.22 -17.92
C ASP A 337 9.97 -31.80 -17.11
N ASP A 338 9.57 -33.04 -17.39
CA ASP A 338 8.42 -33.65 -16.73
C ASP A 338 8.65 -33.98 -15.24
N GLY A 339 9.90 -33.90 -14.76
CA GLY A 339 10.26 -34.17 -13.38
C GLY A 339 10.78 -32.96 -12.60
N ARG A 340 11.14 -31.85 -13.26
CA ARG A 340 11.85 -30.72 -12.63
C ARG A 340 11.22 -29.35 -12.92
N TYR A 341 11.18 -28.54 -11.88
CA TYR A 341 10.71 -27.16 -11.90
C TYR A 341 11.79 -26.22 -11.40
N PHE A 342 11.83 -25.00 -11.92
CA PHE A 342 12.74 -23.94 -11.50
C PHE A 342 11.94 -22.72 -11.08
N LEU A 343 12.24 -22.17 -9.90
CA LEU A 343 11.61 -20.98 -9.35
C LEU A 343 12.67 -19.92 -9.10
N CYS A 344 12.89 -19.07 -10.12
CA CYS A 344 13.90 -18.01 -10.08
C CYS A 344 13.58 -16.93 -9.05
N ASN A 345 12.30 -16.56 -8.93
CA ASN A 345 11.84 -15.41 -8.16
C ASN A 345 10.76 -15.81 -7.14
N PRO A 346 11.13 -16.48 -6.03
CA PRO A 346 10.18 -16.85 -4.99
C PRO A 346 9.56 -15.62 -4.30
N HIS A 347 10.24 -14.47 -4.29
CA HIS A 347 9.68 -13.23 -3.76
C HIS A 347 8.45 -12.77 -4.55
N SER A 348 8.50 -12.81 -5.89
CA SER A 348 7.35 -12.44 -6.74
C SER A 348 6.17 -13.41 -6.56
N LEU A 349 6.44 -14.71 -6.34
CA LEU A 349 5.39 -15.67 -5.97
C LEU A 349 4.74 -15.30 -4.62
N GLY A 350 5.54 -14.89 -3.63
CA GLY A 350 5.04 -14.47 -2.32
C GLY A 350 4.16 -13.22 -2.41
N THR A 351 4.59 -12.17 -3.12
CA THR A 351 3.81 -10.92 -3.23
C THR A 351 2.54 -11.08 -4.07
N ASN A 352 2.55 -12.00 -5.04
CA ASN A 352 1.41 -12.29 -5.92
C ASN A 352 0.71 -13.62 -5.59
N LEU A 353 0.80 -14.12 -4.35
CA LEU A 353 0.28 -15.45 -3.98
C LEU A 353 -1.20 -15.60 -4.31
N ALA A 354 -2.03 -14.65 -3.87
CA ALA A 354 -3.47 -14.69 -4.14
C ALA A 354 -3.79 -14.54 -5.63
N GLU A 355 -3.09 -13.68 -6.36
CA GLU A 355 -3.24 -13.53 -7.80
C GLU A 355 -2.82 -14.80 -8.56
N THR A 356 -1.75 -15.45 -8.12
CA THR A 356 -1.24 -16.70 -8.72
C THR A 356 -2.23 -17.84 -8.47
N PHE A 357 -2.76 -17.96 -7.25
CA PHE A 357 -3.84 -18.90 -6.94
C PHE A 357 -5.09 -18.62 -7.79
N GLN A 358 -5.46 -17.35 -7.92
CA GLN A 358 -6.58 -16.96 -8.76
C GLN A 358 -6.31 -17.27 -10.24
N GLU A 359 -5.08 -17.13 -10.72
CA GLU A 359 -4.70 -17.49 -12.09
C GLU A 359 -4.87 -18.99 -12.35
N VAL A 360 -4.50 -19.85 -11.39
CA VAL A 360 -4.84 -21.28 -11.45
C VAL A 360 -6.35 -21.45 -11.63
N CYS A 361 -7.16 -20.78 -10.80
CA CYS A 361 -8.61 -20.85 -10.88
C CYS A 361 -9.19 -20.30 -12.20
N ASN A 362 -8.57 -19.28 -12.80
CA ASN A 362 -9.02 -18.69 -14.07
C ASN A 362 -8.78 -19.62 -15.26
N ARG A 363 -7.71 -20.42 -15.19
CA ARG A 363 -7.35 -21.43 -16.19
C ARG A 363 -8.24 -22.68 -16.10
N LEU A 364 -9.05 -22.77 -15.04
CA LEU A 364 -9.98 -23.85 -14.79
C LEU A 364 -11.43 -23.33 -14.94
N PRO A 365 -12.13 -23.64 -16.05
CA PRO A 365 -13.44 -23.06 -16.34
C PRO A 365 -14.50 -23.25 -15.24
N SER A 366 -14.42 -24.34 -14.50
CA SER A 366 -15.33 -24.75 -13.43
C SER A 366 -15.22 -23.94 -12.13
N THR A 367 -14.09 -23.27 -11.90
CA THR A 367 -13.83 -22.53 -10.64
C THR A 367 -13.96 -21.03 -10.82
N LYS A 368 -13.92 -20.54 -12.06
CA LYS A 368 -13.88 -19.11 -12.38
C LYS A 368 -15.06 -18.31 -11.80
N SER A 369 -16.30 -18.76 -12.01
CA SER A 369 -17.47 -18.03 -11.50
C SER A 369 -17.52 -18.01 -9.98
N GLY A 370 -17.23 -19.15 -9.34
CA GLY A 370 -17.20 -19.24 -7.88
C GLY A 370 -16.17 -18.31 -7.24
N VAL A 371 -15.02 -18.12 -7.89
CA VAL A 371 -14.01 -17.15 -7.42
C VAL A 371 -14.49 -15.70 -7.58
N GLU A 372 -15.09 -15.33 -8.71
CA GLU A 372 -15.55 -13.95 -8.91
C GLU A 372 -16.68 -13.57 -7.94
N ASP A 373 -17.64 -14.47 -7.69
CA ASP A 373 -18.70 -14.24 -6.69
C ASP A 373 -18.11 -14.13 -5.27
N GLN A 374 -17.15 -15.01 -4.94
CA GLN A 374 -16.47 -14.98 -3.66
C GLN A 374 -15.72 -13.68 -3.41
N ARG A 375 -15.17 -13.04 -4.46
CA ARG A 375 -14.41 -11.79 -4.31
C ARG A 375 -15.26 -10.65 -3.77
N ALA A 376 -16.50 -10.53 -4.23
CA ALA A 376 -17.44 -9.52 -3.73
C ALA A 376 -17.78 -9.79 -2.25
N GLU A 377 -18.24 -11.01 -1.95
CA GLU A 377 -18.63 -11.39 -0.59
C GLU A 377 -17.46 -11.34 0.40
N TRP A 378 -16.24 -11.69 -0.04
CA TRP A 378 -15.05 -11.56 0.80
C TRP A 378 -14.71 -10.09 1.09
N LEU A 379 -14.78 -9.22 0.09
CA LEU A 379 -14.49 -7.79 0.26
C LEU A 379 -15.40 -7.16 1.32
N GLU A 380 -16.71 -7.41 1.23
CA GLU A 380 -17.69 -6.88 2.20
C GLU A 380 -17.48 -7.45 3.60
N ARG A 381 -17.29 -8.76 3.73
CA ARG A 381 -17.01 -9.38 5.04
C ARG A 381 -15.72 -8.88 5.66
N LYS A 382 -14.64 -8.76 4.86
CA LYS A 382 -13.36 -8.21 5.32
C LYS A 382 -13.56 -6.78 5.78
N LEU A 383 -14.20 -5.93 4.97
CA LEU A 383 -14.49 -4.55 5.32
C LEU A 383 -15.27 -4.44 6.65
N ARG A 384 -16.37 -5.20 6.80
CA ARG A 384 -17.11 -5.25 8.07
C ARG A 384 -16.22 -5.64 9.25
N SER A 385 -15.42 -6.70 9.09
CA SER A 385 -14.54 -7.19 10.17
C SER A 385 -13.47 -6.16 10.57
N THR A 386 -12.88 -5.48 9.58
CA THR A 386 -11.92 -4.40 9.80
C THR A 386 -12.59 -3.25 10.56
N LEU A 387 -13.76 -2.81 10.11
CA LEU A 387 -14.50 -1.72 10.77
C LEU A 387 -14.90 -2.09 12.20
N ALA A 388 -15.43 -3.30 12.44
CA ALA A 388 -15.81 -3.74 13.78
C ALA A 388 -14.61 -3.83 14.74
N THR A 389 -13.43 -4.19 14.22
CA THR A 389 -12.19 -4.26 15.01
C THR A 389 -11.69 -2.88 15.41
N PHE A 390 -11.73 -1.91 14.48
CA PHE A 390 -11.06 -0.62 14.67
C PHE A 390 -11.99 0.55 14.99
N LEU A 391 -13.31 0.37 14.84
CA LEU A 391 -14.35 1.30 15.25
C LEU A 391 -15.31 0.61 16.24
N PRO A 392 -14.84 0.22 17.45
CA PRO A 392 -15.62 -0.61 18.38
C PRO A 392 -16.92 0.06 18.85
N ASP A 393 -16.97 1.38 18.87
CA ASP A 393 -18.17 2.15 19.24
C ASP A 393 -19.10 2.46 18.05
N ALA A 394 -18.83 1.90 16.88
CA ALA A 394 -19.70 2.06 15.72
C ALA A 394 -20.75 0.96 15.64
N GLU A 395 -22.00 1.33 15.37
CA GLU A 395 -23.04 0.42 14.91
C GLU A 395 -22.86 0.20 13.40
N ILE A 396 -22.58 -1.05 12.99
CA ILE A 396 -22.17 -1.39 11.62
C ILE A 396 -23.16 -2.37 11.01
N HIS A 397 -23.75 -2.00 9.86
CA HIS A 397 -24.71 -2.82 9.13
C HIS A 397 -24.30 -3.04 7.68
N ARG A 398 -24.50 -4.26 7.18
CA ARG A 398 -24.38 -4.60 5.75
C ARG A 398 -25.71 -4.45 5.01
N SER A 399 -25.63 -4.24 3.70
CA SER A 399 -26.77 -4.31 2.77
C SER A 399 -27.92 -3.42 3.22
N VAL A 400 -27.63 -2.15 3.45
CA VAL A 400 -28.59 -1.17 3.94
C VAL A 400 -29.51 -0.74 2.80
N LEU A 401 -30.77 -1.18 2.86
CA LEU A 401 -31.77 -0.91 1.83
C LEU A 401 -32.51 0.40 2.10
N TRP A 402 -32.61 1.23 1.08
CA TRP A 402 -33.28 2.52 1.15
C TRP A 402 -34.00 2.85 -0.17
N THR A 403 -35.01 3.71 -0.10
CA THR A 403 -35.75 4.18 -1.27
C THR A 403 -35.36 5.64 -1.53
N ASP A 404 -34.87 5.95 -2.74
CA ASP A 404 -34.55 7.34 -3.10
C ASP A 404 -35.86 8.13 -3.23
N PRO A 405 -36.11 9.15 -2.39
CA PRO A 405 -37.32 9.94 -2.49
C PRO A 405 -37.43 10.73 -3.80
N ALA A 406 -36.31 10.95 -4.51
CA ALA A 406 -36.29 11.69 -5.75
C ALA A 406 -36.84 10.90 -6.96
N ASP A 407 -36.63 9.58 -7.01
CA ASP A 407 -37.07 8.73 -8.13
C ASP A 407 -37.91 7.51 -7.72
N GLY A 408 -38.09 7.27 -6.42
CA GLY A 408 -38.91 6.20 -5.86
C GLY A 408 -38.30 4.80 -6.01
N ARG A 409 -37.04 4.67 -6.44
CA ARG A 409 -36.39 3.37 -6.63
C ARG A 409 -35.70 2.91 -5.35
N ASN A 410 -35.63 1.58 -5.21
CA ASN A 410 -34.86 0.96 -4.14
C ASN A 410 -33.40 0.86 -4.53
N TYR A 411 -32.55 1.24 -3.59
CA TYR A 411 -31.11 1.16 -3.64
C TYR A 411 -30.62 0.43 -2.39
N GLU A 412 -29.37 0.00 -2.47
CA GLU A 412 -28.65 -0.64 -1.38
C GLU A 412 -27.38 0.16 -1.13
N SER A 413 -26.90 0.26 0.09
CA SER A 413 -25.54 0.69 0.40
C SER A 413 -24.82 -0.46 1.07
N ASP A 414 -23.61 -0.77 0.58
CA ASP A 414 -22.93 -2.02 0.93
C ASP A 414 -22.66 -2.11 2.44
N ILE A 415 -22.07 -1.08 3.05
CA ILE A 415 -21.90 -0.97 4.51
C ILE A 415 -22.17 0.45 5.01
N VAL A 416 -22.94 0.57 6.10
CA VAL A 416 -23.14 1.83 6.84
C VAL A 416 -22.66 1.64 8.28
N ALA A 417 -21.81 2.55 8.74
CA ALA A 417 -21.34 2.61 10.11
C ALA A 417 -21.80 3.93 10.77
N VAL A 418 -22.43 3.84 11.94
CA VAL A 418 -22.86 5.00 12.73
C VAL A 418 -22.00 5.06 13.99
N VAL A 419 -21.25 6.14 14.16
CA VAL A 419 -20.40 6.38 15.33
C VAL A 419 -20.69 7.77 15.91
N ASP A 420 -21.19 7.82 17.14
CA ASP A 420 -21.67 9.04 17.79
C ASP A 420 -22.67 9.81 16.90
N LYS A 421 -22.30 10.96 16.32
CA LYS A 421 -23.16 11.79 15.45
C LYS A 421 -22.69 11.79 14.00
N THR A 422 -21.92 10.76 13.62
CA THR A 422 -21.32 10.63 12.29
C THR A 422 -21.80 9.35 11.63
N VAL A 423 -22.33 9.48 10.42
CA VAL A 423 -22.63 8.34 9.53
C VAL A 423 -21.48 8.20 8.55
N ILE A 424 -20.93 7.01 8.41
CA ILE A 424 -19.90 6.68 7.42
C ILE A 424 -20.49 5.64 6.47
N VAL A 425 -20.54 5.99 5.20
CA VAL A 425 -21.10 5.16 4.11
C VAL A 425 -19.94 4.59 3.32
N PHE A 426 -19.87 3.26 3.24
CA PHE A 426 -18.86 2.56 2.47
C PHE A 426 -19.51 1.82 1.30
N GLU A 427 -18.99 2.05 0.09
CA GLU A 427 -19.37 1.33 -1.13
C GLU A 427 -18.20 0.44 -1.56
N ALA A 428 -18.41 -0.88 -1.57
CA ALA A 428 -17.42 -1.91 -1.82
C ALA A 428 -17.49 -2.39 -3.28
N LYS A 429 -16.36 -2.43 -4.00
CA LYS A 429 -16.30 -2.90 -5.39
C LYS A 429 -15.13 -3.85 -5.64
N SER A 430 -15.43 -5.06 -6.12
CA SER A 430 -14.46 -6.15 -6.34
C SER A 430 -13.96 -6.29 -7.79
N ALA A 431 -14.44 -5.42 -8.70
CA ALA A 431 -14.13 -5.48 -10.12
C ALA A 431 -12.62 -5.30 -10.39
N LYS A 432 -12.10 -6.04 -11.37
CA LYS A 432 -10.70 -5.97 -11.77
C LYS A 432 -10.42 -4.83 -12.75
N ILE A 433 -9.22 -4.27 -12.65
CA ILE A 433 -8.61 -3.48 -13.72
C ILE A 433 -7.97 -4.47 -14.70
N ASP A 434 -8.50 -4.54 -15.91
CA ASP A 434 -7.98 -5.44 -16.95
C ASP A 434 -6.59 -5.03 -17.45
N GLY A 435 -5.88 -5.95 -18.11
CA GLY A 435 -4.55 -5.69 -18.68
C GLY A 435 -4.52 -4.44 -19.57
N PRO A 436 -5.48 -4.26 -20.51
CA PRO A 436 -5.59 -3.03 -21.30
C PRO A 436 -5.67 -1.75 -20.47
N ALA A 437 -6.51 -1.69 -19.43
CA ALA A 437 -6.63 -0.51 -18.56
C ALA A 437 -5.35 -0.26 -17.76
N ARG A 438 -4.69 -1.30 -17.24
CA ARG A 438 -3.37 -1.17 -16.58
C ARG A 438 -2.28 -0.62 -17.52
N ARG A 439 -2.36 -0.98 -18.81
CA ARG A 439 -1.49 -0.43 -19.86
C ARG A 439 -1.87 0.98 -20.31
N GLY A 440 -2.92 1.56 -19.75
CA GLY A 440 -3.40 2.90 -20.06
C GLY A 440 -4.25 2.99 -21.33
N ALA A 441 -4.90 1.90 -21.75
CA ALA A 441 -5.88 1.94 -22.82
C ALA A 441 -7.09 2.79 -22.38
N LEU A 442 -7.29 3.93 -23.04
CA LEU A 442 -8.21 4.98 -22.58
C LEU A 442 -9.63 4.48 -22.30
N ASN A 443 -10.25 3.75 -23.24
CA ASN A 443 -11.63 3.30 -23.08
C ASN A 443 -11.78 2.28 -21.96
N SER A 444 -10.82 1.34 -21.85
CA SER A 444 -10.80 0.36 -20.75
C SER A 444 -10.60 1.05 -19.41
N LEU A 445 -9.70 2.03 -19.33
CA LEU A 445 -9.45 2.80 -18.10
C LEU A 445 -10.69 3.62 -17.69
N LYS A 446 -11.34 4.31 -18.63
CA LYS A 446 -12.61 5.01 -18.36
C LYS A 446 -13.68 4.05 -17.83
N GLY A 447 -13.78 2.86 -18.44
CA GLY A 447 -14.69 1.81 -17.98
C GLY A 447 -14.37 1.33 -16.56
N ALA A 448 -13.10 1.15 -16.23
CA ALA A 448 -12.66 0.76 -14.89
C ALA A 448 -12.92 1.85 -13.85
N LEU A 449 -12.52 3.11 -14.12
CA LEU A 449 -12.77 4.25 -13.25
C LEU A 449 -14.27 4.49 -13.01
N ARG A 450 -15.10 4.29 -14.04
CA ARG A 450 -16.54 4.38 -13.90
C ARG A 450 -17.08 3.38 -12.87
N LYS A 451 -16.72 2.10 -13.02
CA LYS A 451 -17.19 1.02 -12.15
C LYS A 451 -16.63 1.08 -10.72
N LEU A 452 -15.38 1.51 -10.57
CA LEU A 452 -14.65 1.48 -9.29
C LEU A 452 -14.74 2.78 -8.50
N VAL A 453 -14.97 3.92 -9.17
CA VAL A 453 -14.90 5.25 -8.54
C VAL A 453 -16.19 6.04 -8.76
N VAL A 454 -16.67 6.18 -10.00
CA VAL A 454 -17.78 7.10 -10.31
C VAL A 454 -19.12 6.55 -9.82
N ASP A 455 -19.51 5.36 -10.30
CA ASP A 455 -20.79 4.74 -9.97
C ASP A 455 -21.00 4.57 -8.44
N PRO A 456 -20.03 4.06 -7.65
CA PRO A 456 -20.18 4.01 -6.18
C PRO A 456 -20.20 5.39 -5.50
N SER A 457 -19.50 6.39 -6.04
CA SER A 457 -19.57 7.76 -5.51
C SER A 457 -20.96 8.38 -5.71
N ASP A 458 -21.58 8.14 -6.87
CA ASP A 458 -22.93 8.61 -7.17
C ASP A 458 -23.97 7.95 -6.25
N GLN A 459 -23.82 6.65 -5.99
CA GLN A 459 -24.67 5.88 -5.07
C GLN A 459 -24.60 6.43 -3.64
N SER A 460 -23.39 6.56 -3.08
CA SER A 460 -23.20 7.12 -1.73
C SER A 460 -23.58 8.60 -1.63
N ALA A 461 -23.44 9.38 -2.71
CA ALA A 461 -23.89 10.78 -2.76
C ALA A 461 -25.42 10.90 -2.66
N ARG A 462 -26.17 10.00 -3.32
CA ARG A 462 -27.64 9.96 -3.21
C ARG A 462 -28.08 9.65 -1.79
N PHE A 463 -27.49 8.63 -1.16
CA PHE A 463 -27.81 8.26 0.22
C PHE A 463 -27.48 9.41 1.19
N LYS A 464 -26.32 10.05 1.03
CA LYS A 464 -25.93 11.26 1.81
C LYS A 464 -26.95 12.39 1.66
N ARG A 465 -27.43 12.66 0.46
CA ARG A 465 -28.46 13.69 0.21
C ARG A 465 -29.78 13.32 0.88
N MET A 466 -30.24 12.08 0.73
CA MET A 466 -31.45 11.59 1.38
C MET A 466 -31.38 11.77 2.91
N LEU A 467 -30.26 11.40 3.55
CA LEU A 467 -30.07 11.60 4.98
C LEU A 467 -30.06 13.08 5.40
N LYS A 468 -29.52 13.98 4.56
CA LYS A 468 -29.49 15.43 4.83
C LYS A 468 -30.86 16.09 4.71
N ASP A 469 -31.68 15.62 3.79
CA ASP A 469 -33.01 16.18 3.50
C ASP A 469 -34.10 15.57 4.41
N ALA A 470 -33.75 14.55 5.18
CA ALA A 470 -34.65 13.87 6.11
C ALA A 470 -34.75 14.55 7.48
N HIS A 471 -35.81 14.19 8.23
CA HIS A 471 -36.07 14.64 9.59
C HIS A 471 -36.55 13.48 10.46
N GLY A 472 -36.21 13.51 11.76
CA GLY A 472 -36.54 12.46 12.71
C GLY A 472 -35.84 11.12 12.45
N VAL A 473 -36.40 10.06 13.04
CA VAL A 473 -35.84 8.70 12.99
C VAL A 473 -36.21 8.00 11.68
N LEU A 474 -35.18 7.59 10.95
CA LEU A 474 -35.26 6.76 9.75
C LEU A 474 -34.98 5.31 10.10
N ASN A 475 -35.70 4.39 9.46
CA ASN A 475 -35.54 2.95 9.64
C ASN A 475 -35.10 2.31 8.33
N PHE A 476 -33.96 1.61 8.35
CA PHE A 476 -33.44 0.90 7.18
C PHE A 476 -33.41 -0.60 7.44
N ARG A 477 -33.85 -1.38 6.45
CA ARG A 477 -33.69 -2.84 6.50
C ARG A 477 -32.28 -3.19 6.08
N THR A 478 -31.67 -4.11 6.81
CA THR A 478 -30.28 -4.55 6.63
C THR A 478 -30.20 -6.08 6.76
N ASP A 479 -29.07 -6.67 6.39
CA ASP A 479 -28.82 -8.10 6.64
C ASP A 479 -28.72 -8.41 8.15
N ASP A 480 -28.35 -7.39 8.94
CA ASP A 480 -28.13 -7.48 10.38
C ASP A 480 -29.36 -7.07 11.21
N GLY A 481 -30.51 -6.81 10.57
CA GLY A 481 -31.74 -6.34 11.23
C GLY A 481 -32.17 -4.95 10.75
N VAL A 482 -32.62 -4.10 11.68
CA VAL A 482 -33.04 -2.72 11.38
C VAL A 482 -31.97 -1.76 11.88
N LEU A 483 -31.54 -0.85 11.02
CA LEU A 483 -30.68 0.28 11.38
C LEU A 483 -31.56 1.52 11.56
N GLU A 484 -31.50 2.13 12.75
CA GLU A 484 -32.19 3.38 13.06
C GLU A 484 -31.22 4.57 12.99
N ILE A 485 -31.56 5.60 12.22
CA ILE A 485 -30.77 6.84 12.14
C ILE A 485 -31.68 8.03 12.42
N ASP A 486 -31.41 8.76 13.50
CA ASP A 486 -32.04 10.06 13.77
C ASP A 486 -31.33 11.18 12.97
N ALA A 487 -31.95 11.58 11.85
CA ALA A 487 -31.41 12.58 10.94
C ALA A 487 -31.18 13.95 11.61
N ASP A 488 -31.95 14.30 12.65
CA ASP A 488 -31.82 15.60 13.33
C ASP A 488 -30.59 15.66 14.27
N VAL A 489 -30.04 14.50 14.62
CA VAL A 489 -28.87 14.36 15.49
C VAL A 489 -27.58 14.29 14.69
N ILE A 490 -27.61 13.71 13.48
CA ILE A 490 -26.45 13.56 12.60
C ILE A 490 -25.81 14.93 12.30
N ARG A 491 -24.47 14.97 12.36
CA ARG A 491 -23.67 16.17 12.11
C ARG A 491 -22.73 16.02 10.93
N ASP A 492 -22.26 14.82 10.67
CA ASP A 492 -21.39 14.53 9.54
C ASP A 492 -21.80 13.24 8.84
N ILE A 493 -21.69 13.26 7.50
CA ILE A 493 -21.87 12.09 6.64
C ILE A 493 -20.64 11.96 5.76
N VAL A 494 -19.83 10.96 6.07
CA VAL A 494 -18.58 10.61 5.37
C VAL A 494 -18.89 9.53 4.34
N ARG A 495 -18.29 9.64 3.14
CA ARG A 495 -18.41 8.63 2.08
C ARG A 495 -17.03 8.08 1.76
N VAL A 496 -16.93 6.78 1.55
CA VAL A 496 -15.67 6.10 1.19
C VAL A 496 -15.97 5.00 0.19
N ASN A 497 -15.24 4.96 -0.91
CA ASN A 497 -15.25 3.81 -1.80
C ASN A 497 -14.12 2.87 -1.40
N VAL A 498 -14.44 1.58 -1.26
CA VAL A 498 -13.47 0.54 -0.92
C VAL A 498 -13.37 -0.43 -2.08
N VAL A 499 -12.17 -0.55 -2.66
CA VAL A 499 -11.95 -1.45 -3.80
C VAL A 499 -11.12 -2.67 -3.41
N LEU A 500 -11.29 -3.78 -4.12
CA LEU A 500 -10.43 -4.95 -3.93
C LEU A 500 -9.08 -4.79 -4.64
N ASP A 501 -9.12 -4.21 -5.85
CA ASP A 501 -7.94 -3.94 -6.67
C ASP A 501 -7.75 -2.43 -6.81
N SER A 502 -6.62 -1.90 -6.31
CA SER A 502 -6.30 -0.46 -6.37
C SER A 502 -6.00 -0.01 -7.80
N VAL A 503 -6.44 1.21 -8.14
CA VAL A 503 -6.06 1.93 -9.38
C VAL A 503 -4.79 2.79 -9.17
N GLY A 504 -4.03 2.54 -8.11
CA GLY A 504 -2.81 3.27 -7.77
C GLY A 504 -3.08 4.74 -7.45
N PRO A 505 -2.19 5.69 -7.82
CA PRO A 505 -2.35 7.10 -7.48
C PRO A 505 -3.57 7.75 -8.14
N LEU A 506 -4.18 7.10 -9.15
CA LEU A 506 -5.38 7.64 -9.81
C LEU A 506 -6.59 7.71 -8.86
N SER A 507 -6.73 6.80 -7.90
CA SER A 507 -7.87 6.83 -6.96
C SER A 507 -7.80 7.97 -5.95
N ALA A 508 -6.61 8.51 -5.74
CA ALA A 508 -6.37 9.56 -4.76
C ALA A 508 -6.39 10.97 -5.36
N HIS A 509 -6.60 11.14 -6.68
CA HIS A 509 -6.54 12.43 -7.38
C HIS A 509 -7.71 12.66 -8.35
N TRP A 510 -8.95 12.51 -7.88
CA TRP A 510 -10.10 12.71 -8.76
C TRP A 510 -10.19 14.10 -9.44
N PRO A 511 -9.68 15.23 -8.88
CA PRO A 511 -9.74 16.52 -9.59
C PRO A 511 -8.98 16.45 -10.93
N ARG A 512 -7.79 15.81 -10.93
CA ARG A 512 -7.01 15.61 -12.16
C ARG A 512 -7.69 14.64 -13.12
N LEU A 513 -8.38 13.61 -12.61
CA LEU A 513 -9.16 12.72 -13.48
C LEU A 513 -10.26 13.48 -14.24
N LYS A 514 -10.86 14.51 -13.63
CA LYS A 514 -11.83 15.39 -14.29
C LYS A 514 -11.14 16.27 -15.34
N GLU A 515 -10.05 16.94 -14.98
CA GLU A 515 -9.28 17.80 -15.88
C GLU A 515 -8.82 17.05 -17.14
N ALA A 516 -8.40 15.78 -17.00
CA ALA A 516 -8.00 14.92 -18.12
C ALA A 516 -9.17 14.27 -18.90
N GLY A 517 -10.42 14.55 -18.50
CA GLY A 517 -11.62 13.98 -19.10
C GLY A 517 -11.73 12.45 -18.94
N LEU A 518 -11.12 11.88 -17.89
CA LEU A 518 -11.20 10.45 -17.57
C LEU A 518 -12.47 10.09 -16.80
N ILE A 519 -13.02 11.03 -16.04
CA ILE A 519 -14.31 10.94 -15.35
C ILE A 519 -15.17 12.17 -15.66
N PRO A 520 -16.50 12.13 -15.43
CA PRO A 520 -17.36 13.28 -15.68
C PRO A 520 -17.00 14.48 -14.79
N GLU A 521 -16.99 15.69 -15.36
CA GLU A 521 -16.67 16.94 -14.66
C GLU A 521 -17.62 17.20 -13.47
N THR A 522 -18.89 16.83 -13.62
CA THR A 522 -19.94 16.99 -12.61
C THR A 522 -19.92 15.93 -11.51
N ALA A 523 -19.11 14.87 -11.62
CA ALA A 523 -19.15 13.73 -10.69
C ALA A 523 -18.69 14.14 -9.28
N ASP A 524 -19.45 13.77 -8.25
CA ASP A 524 -19.09 14.09 -6.86
C ASP A 524 -18.38 12.91 -6.18
N ILE A 525 -17.07 12.82 -6.38
CA ILE A 525 -16.28 11.64 -6.04
C ILE A 525 -16.01 11.53 -4.53
N ALA A 526 -16.24 10.33 -3.99
CA ALA A 526 -15.80 9.93 -2.66
C ALA A 526 -14.35 9.42 -2.71
N PRO A 527 -13.51 9.65 -1.66
CA PRO A 527 -12.19 9.05 -1.56
C PRO A 527 -12.25 7.54 -1.81
N THR A 528 -11.32 7.05 -2.64
CA THR A 528 -11.26 5.64 -3.01
C THR A 528 -9.94 5.04 -2.56
N MET A 529 -10.00 3.92 -1.84
CA MET A 529 -8.81 3.19 -1.37
C MET A 529 -9.09 1.69 -1.40
N SER A 530 -8.04 0.87 -1.44
CA SER A 530 -8.23 -0.57 -1.33
C SER A 530 -8.56 -0.99 0.11
N ILE A 531 -9.21 -2.15 0.27
CA ILE A 531 -9.45 -2.73 1.60
C ILE A 531 -8.14 -2.98 2.37
N PHE A 532 -7.06 -3.28 1.65
CA PHE A 532 -5.74 -3.54 2.23
C PHE A 532 -5.07 -2.26 2.74
N GLU A 533 -5.17 -1.16 1.97
CA GLU A 533 -4.70 0.16 2.42
C GLU A 533 -5.54 0.65 3.61
N LEU A 534 -6.86 0.46 3.57
CA LEU A 534 -7.75 0.81 4.68
C LEU A 534 -7.40 0.05 5.95
N GLU A 535 -7.15 -1.26 5.87
CA GLU A 535 -6.71 -2.06 7.01
C GLU A 535 -5.38 -1.53 7.59
N THR A 536 -4.40 -1.23 6.74
CA THR A 536 -3.12 -0.63 7.18
C THR A 536 -3.34 0.74 7.85
N VAL A 537 -4.20 1.60 7.31
CA VAL A 537 -4.56 2.90 7.92
C VAL A 537 -5.16 2.67 9.31
N MET A 538 -6.11 1.74 9.43
CA MET A 538 -6.81 1.46 10.68
C MET A 538 -5.88 0.89 11.77
N GLU A 539 -4.87 0.11 11.37
CA GLU A 539 -3.86 -0.45 12.28
C GLU A 539 -2.81 0.57 12.72
N VAL A 540 -2.39 1.44 11.80
CA VAL A 540 -1.37 2.47 12.08
C VAL A 540 -1.93 3.57 12.98
N LEU A 541 -3.19 3.95 12.79
CA LEU A 541 -3.87 4.94 13.64
C LEU A 541 -4.32 4.27 14.95
N THR A 542 -3.93 4.85 16.07
CA THR A 542 -4.05 4.21 17.39
C THR A 542 -5.44 4.37 18.00
N MET A 543 -6.03 5.56 17.84
CA MET A 543 -7.28 5.96 18.48
C MET A 543 -8.43 5.95 17.46
N GLN A 544 -9.62 5.51 17.86
CA GLN A 544 -10.82 5.52 17.03
C GLN A 544 -11.14 6.92 16.52
N VAL A 545 -10.92 7.96 17.34
CA VAL A 545 -11.15 9.34 16.94
C VAL A 545 -10.25 9.77 15.76
N GLU A 546 -9.04 9.21 15.69
CA GLU A 546 -8.07 9.49 14.62
C GLU A 546 -8.50 8.80 13.33
N ARG A 547 -9.04 7.58 13.43
CA ARG A 547 -9.56 6.81 12.30
C ARG A 547 -10.77 7.50 11.68
N CYS A 548 -11.73 7.91 12.50
CA CYS A 548 -12.88 8.71 12.06
C CYS A 548 -12.44 10.03 11.41
N HIS A 549 -11.46 10.72 12.02
CA HIS A 549 -10.94 11.98 11.48
C HIS A 549 -10.22 11.78 10.15
N TYR A 550 -9.43 10.72 10.00
CA TYR A 550 -8.74 10.39 8.75
C TYR A 550 -9.75 10.23 7.61
N LEU A 551 -10.74 9.36 7.78
CA LEU A 551 -11.78 9.12 6.75
C LEU A 551 -12.55 10.40 6.41
N SER A 552 -12.93 11.19 7.43
CA SER A 552 -13.62 12.47 7.23
C SER A 552 -12.77 13.49 6.48
N ARG A 553 -11.48 13.60 6.84
CA ARG A 553 -10.57 14.59 6.26
C ARG A 553 -10.09 14.23 4.87
N ARG A 554 -10.06 12.95 4.49
CA ARG A 554 -9.65 12.54 3.14
C ARG A 554 -10.47 13.23 2.05
N GLU A 555 -11.80 13.24 2.16
CA GLU A 555 -12.70 13.94 1.21
C GLU A 555 -12.40 15.45 1.18
N ALA A 556 -12.16 16.03 2.35
CA ALA A 556 -11.95 17.45 2.52
C ALA A 556 -10.58 17.93 2.00
N PHE A 557 -9.55 17.09 2.12
CA PHE A 557 -8.18 17.32 1.66
C PHE A 557 -8.09 17.22 0.14
N GLU A 558 -8.67 16.17 -0.44
CA GLU A 558 -8.64 15.90 -1.88
C GLU A 558 -9.38 16.96 -2.71
N ARG A 559 -10.37 17.65 -2.14
CA ARG A 559 -11.05 18.80 -2.76
C ARG A 559 -10.21 20.08 -2.81
N GLN A 560 -9.20 20.22 -1.95
CA GLN A 560 -8.56 21.51 -1.67
C GLN A 560 -7.09 21.58 -2.06
N VAL A 561 -6.47 20.43 -2.24
CA VAL A 561 -5.02 20.32 -2.43
C VAL A 561 -4.78 19.49 -3.67
N ALA A 562 -4.04 20.03 -4.63
CA ALA A 562 -3.48 19.24 -5.72
C ALA A 562 -2.25 18.49 -5.18
N TYR A 563 -2.19 17.18 -5.38
CA TYR A 563 -1.05 16.38 -4.92
C TYR A 563 -0.82 15.15 -5.80
N VAL A 564 0.36 14.54 -5.64
CA VAL A 564 0.72 13.21 -6.16
C VAL A 564 1.10 12.27 -5.02
N ALA A 565 0.32 11.22 -4.79
CA ALA A 565 0.44 10.29 -3.65
C ALA A 565 -0.38 9.00 -3.86
N ASP A 566 0.04 7.88 -3.27
CA ASP A 566 -0.87 6.77 -2.94
C ASP A 566 -1.48 6.92 -1.52
N GLU A 567 -2.37 6.02 -1.11
CA GLU A 567 -3.05 6.14 0.20
C GLU A 567 -2.07 5.98 1.38
N LEU A 568 -1.00 5.20 1.22
CA LEU A 568 0.01 5.02 2.28
C LEU A 568 0.95 6.24 2.38
N ASP A 569 1.18 6.95 1.27
CA ASP A 569 1.86 8.25 1.29
C ASP A 569 1.01 9.29 2.01
N LEU A 570 -0.32 9.26 1.80
CA LEU A 570 -1.27 10.11 2.51
C LEU A 570 -1.36 9.78 4.00
N LEU A 571 -1.30 8.50 4.37
CA LEU A 571 -1.17 8.08 5.76
C LEU A 571 0.10 8.64 6.40
N ALA A 572 1.25 8.48 5.75
CA ALA A 572 2.51 9.05 6.23
C ALA A 572 2.45 10.58 6.37
N PHE A 573 1.80 11.25 5.43
CA PHE A 573 1.56 12.70 5.50
C PHE A 573 0.60 13.09 6.64
N TYR A 574 -0.43 12.28 6.91
CA TYR A 574 -1.34 12.46 8.03
C TYR A 574 -0.66 12.29 9.38
N LEU A 575 0.27 11.34 9.54
CA LEU A 575 1.05 11.20 10.76
C LEU A 575 1.86 12.47 11.09
N ASP A 576 2.32 13.18 10.06
CA ASP A 576 3.12 14.41 10.20
C ASP A 576 2.27 15.68 10.40
N THR A 577 1.06 15.73 9.82
CA THR A 577 0.29 16.98 9.65
C THR A 577 -1.19 16.90 10.03
N GLN A 578 -1.74 15.70 10.14
CA GLN A 578 -3.17 15.44 10.31
C GLN A 578 -4.03 16.12 9.22
N PHE A 579 -3.45 16.30 8.01
CA PHE A 579 -3.99 17.07 6.88
C PHE A 579 -4.19 18.57 7.16
N ASN A 580 -3.54 19.13 8.18
CA ASN A 580 -3.50 20.57 8.41
C ASN A 580 -2.46 21.23 7.49
N VAL A 581 -2.91 21.68 6.32
CA VAL A 581 -2.07 22.37 5.32
C VAL A 581 -2.45 23.87 5.26
N PRO A 582 -1.50 24.78 5.56
CA PRO A 582 -1.70 26.23 5.44
C PRO A 582 -2.06 26.65 4.01
N SER A 583 -2.83 27.72 3.80
CA SER A 583 -3.18 28.21 2.44
C SER A 583 -1.98 28.51 1.57
N ALA A 584 -0.94 29.13 2.11
CA ALA A 584 0.31 29.40 1.38
C ALA A 584 1.01 28.12 0.90
N GLY A 585 0.68 26.96 1.48
CA GLY A 585 1.16 25.65 1.04
C GLY A 585 0.23 24.93 0.05
N ARG A 586 -0.86 25.58 -0.38
CA ARG A 586 -1.81 25.07 -1.40
C ARG A 586 -1.52 25.62 -2.80
N ASP A 587 -0.59 26.56 -2.91
CA ASP A 587 -0.14 27.10 -4.19
C ASP A 587 0.79 26.08 -4.87
N GLY A 588 0.23 25.35 -5.84
CA GLY A 588 0.92 24.33 -6.62
C GLY A 588 0.60 22.91 -6.19
N GLU A 589 1.17 21.96 -6.92
CA GLU A 589 0.97 20.53 -6.68
C GLU A 589 1.97 19.98 -5.66
N LEU A 590 1.46 19.36 -4.59
CA LEU A 590 2.27 18.70 -3.59
C LEU A 590 2.74 17.32 -4.06
N TRP A 591 4.04 17.17 -4.28
CA TRP A 591 4.62 15.86 -4.53
C TRP A 591 4.85 15.11 -3.22
N LEU A 592 3.93 14.22 -2.85
CA LEU A 592 3.97 13.45 -1.59
C LEU A 592 4.46 12.00 -1.78
N TYR A 593 4.57 11.56 -3.03
CA TYR A 593 4.93 10.20 -3.39
C TYR A 593 6.26 9.75 -2.76
N GLY A 594 6.27 8.54 -2.20
CA GLY A 594 7.43 7.92 -1.54
C GLY A 594 7.55 8.22 -0.04
N ARG A 595 6.68 9.05 0.53
CA ARG A 595 6.60 9.28 1.98
C ARG A 595 6.22 8.03 2.75
N SER A 596 5.49 7.12 2.12
CA SER A 596 5.09 5.83 2.68
C SER A 596 6.26 4.95 3.12
N ALA A 597 7.51 5.22 2.70
CA ALA A 597 8.69 4.56 3.25
C ALA A 597 8.75 4.65 4.79
N LYS A 598 8.26 5.75 5.39
CA LYS A 598 8.17 5.92 6.86
C LYS A 598 7.22 4.91 7.53
N VAL A 599 6.20 4.45 6.81
CA VAL A 599 5.19 3.50 7.31
C VAL A 599 5.58 2.09 6.90
N ALA A 600 5.98 1.89 5.66
CA ALA A 600 6.30 0.57 5.10
C ALA A 600 7.53 -0.07 5.75
N HIS A 601 8.55 0.72 6.14
CA HIS A 601 9.75 0.19 6.77
C HIS A 601 9.43 -0.38 8.16
N GLY A 602 9.50 -1.70 8.27
CA GLY A 602 9.30 -2.41 9.54
C GLY A 602 7.83 -2.64 9.92
N TYR A 603 6.85 -2.24 9.10
CA TYR A 603 5.43 -2.49 9.38
C TYR A 603 5.15 -3.98 9.58
N SER A 604 5.58 -4.86 8.66
CA SER A 604 5.33 -6.30 8.78
C SER A 604 6.04 -6.94 9.98
N GLU A 605 7.24 -6.46 10.33
CA GLU A 605 7.96 -6.92 11.53
C GLU A 605 7.25 -6.50 12.80
N ALA A 606 6.90 -5.22 12.89
CA ALA A 606 6.18 -4.65 14.02
C ALA A 606 4.80 -5.28 14.17
N LYS A 607 4.11 -5.58 13.08
CA LYS A 607 2.82 -6.30 13.09
C LYS A 607 2.98 -7.72 13.61
N ALA A 608 3.93 -8.48 13.06
CA ALA A 608 4.19 -9.84 13.51
C ALA A 608 4.65 -9.91 14.98
N ALA A 609 5.32 -8.88 15.47
CA ALA A 609 5.75 -8.76 16.86
C ALA A 609 4.66 -8.19 17.81
N GLY A 610 3.55 -7.67 17.27
CA GLY A 610 2.55 -6.95 18.06
C GLY A 610 3.05 -5.60 18.62
N THR A 611 4.04 -4.99 17.98
CA THR A 611 4.72 -3.75 18.39
C THR A 611 4.50 -2.59 17.43
N LEU A 612 3.39 -2.59 16.66
CA LEU A 612 3.05 -1.48 15.76
C LEU A 612 2.94 -0.18 16.56
N SER A 613 3.79 0.79 16.23
CA SER A 613 3.78 2.10 16.86
C SER A 613 4.33 3.14 15.87
N PHE A 614 3.44 3.98 15.37
CA PHE A 614 3.78 5.10 14.51
C PHE A 614 3.39 6.40 15.21
N PRO A 615 4.35 7.22 15.65
CA PRO A 615 4.04 8.42 16.39
C PRO A 615 3.40 9.45 15.47
N ILE A 616 2.21 9.94 15.85
CA ILE A 616 1.59 11.09 15.20
C ILE A 616 2.16 12.36 15.83
N ARG A 617 2.60 13.31 15.00
CA ARG A 617 3.19 14.57 15.43
C ARG A 617 2.16 15.45 16.15
N ARG A 618 2.25 15.53 17.47
CA ARG A 618 1.43 16.39 18.34
C ARG A 618 2.15 16.71 19.64
N THR A 619 1.68 17.68 20.41
CA THR A 619 2.22 17.92 21.75
C THR A 619 1.70 16.89 22.76
N GLU A 620 2.43 16.69 23.86
CA GLU A 620 2.06 15.71 24.89
C GLU A 620 0.70 16.03 25.52
N THR A 621 0.44 17.32 25.82
CA THR A 621 -0.85 17.82 26.31
C THR A 621 -1.98 17.45 25.35
N TRP A 622 -1.78 17.67 24.04
CA TRP A 622 -2.80 17.38 23.02
C TRP A 622 -3.09 15.89 22.93
N GLY A 623 -2.04 15.06 23.02
CA GLY A 623 -2.18 13.62 23.11
C GLY A 623 -2.98 13.18 24.34
N ALA A 624 -2.76 13.81 25.50
CA ALA A 624 -3.50 13.51 26.72
C ALA A 624 -4.97 13.91 26.64
N ILE A 625 -5.28 15.07 26.05
CA ILE A 625 -6.67 15.53 25.83
C ILE A 625 -7.41 14.54 24.91
N LEU A 626 -6.79 14.12 23.81
CA LEU A 626 -7.41 13.18 22.87
C LEU A 626 -7.65 11.80 23.49
N ARG A 627 -6.68 11.28 24.26
CA ARG A 627 -6.86 10.02 25.02
C ARG A 627 -8.02 10.14 26.01
N SER A 628 -8.04 11.21 26.80
CA SER A 628 -9.13 11.43 27.77
C SER A 628 -10.49 11.62 27.08
N LEU A 629 -10.54 12.19 25.89
CA LEU A 629 -11.76 12.26 25.07
C LEU A 629 -12.25 10.89 24.63
N GLU A 630 -11.35 10.02 24.21
CA GLU A 630 -11.70 8.65 23.82
C GLU A 630 -12.01 7.74 25.02
N ASP A 631 -11.49 8.04 26.20
CA ASP A 631 -11.85 7.34 27.44
C ASP A 631 -13.24 7.77 27.93
N LYS A 632 -13.55 9.09 27.87
CA LYS A 632 -14.81 9.66 28.40
C LYS A 632 -16.00 9.57 27.43
N LYS A 633 -15.75 9.62 26.13
CA LYS A 633 -16.75 9.60 25.04
C LYS A 633 -18.04 10.39 25.32
N PRO A 634 -17.95 11.69 25.69
CA PRO A 634 -19.15 12.52 25.86
C PRO A 634 -19.94 12.61 24.55
N ALA A 635 -21.26 12.85 24.62
CA ALA A 635 -22.09 12.94 23.42
C ALA A 635 -21.60 14.01 22.44
N GLY A 636 -21.20 13.65 21.23
CA GLY A 636 -20.49 14.52 20.29
C GLY A 636 -18.97 14.34 20.26
N TRP A 637 -18.40 13.31 20.90
CA TRP A 637 -16.95 13.16 21.07
C TRP A 637 -16.19 13.07 19.75
N THR A 638 -16.74 12.44 18.71
CA THR A 638 -16.06 12.37 17.40
C THR A 638 -15.88 13.77 16.82
N ARG A 639 -16.91 14.62 16.92
CA ARG A 639 -16.85 16.03 16.52
C ARG A 639 -15.86 16.85 17.35
N PHE A 640 -15.78 16.61 18.66
CA PHE A 640 -14.80 17.28 19.51
C PHE A 640 -13.37 16.90 19.11
N GLY A 641 -13.15 15.61 18.84
CA GLY A 641 -11.86 15.09 18.39
C GLY A 641 -11.47 15.62 17.01
N HIS A 642 -12.40 15.67 16.07
CA HIS A 642 -12.15 16.28 14.75
C HIS A 642 -11.72 17.74 14.87
N ARG A 643 -12.34 18.52 15.77
CA ARG A 643 -11.91 19.90 16.05
C ARG A 643 -10.52 19.97 16.65
N LEU A 644 -10.21 19.11 17.63
CA LEU A 644 -8.86 19.04 18.23
C LEU A 644 -7.80 18.65 17.20
N LEU A 645 -8.09 17.70 16.32
CA LEU A 645 -7.18 17.23 15.26
C LEU A 645 -7.03 18.23 14.10
N SER A 646 -7.86 19.28 14.07
CA SER A 646 -7.76 20.39 13.11
C SER A 646 -6.74 21.47 13.49
N PHE A 647 -6.04 21.30 14.62
CA PHE A 647 -5.00 22.21 15.08
C PHE A 647 -3.63 21.67 14.68
N ASP A 648 -2.88 22.43 13.89
CA ASP A 648 -1.50 22.09 13.54
C ASP A 648 -0.56 22.13 14.76
N PHE A 649 0.61 21.51 14.61
CA PHE A 649 1.58 21.36 15.70
C PHE A 649 2.08 22.69 16.29
N GLU A 650 2.22 23.75 15.50
CA GLU A 650 2.68 25.04 16.02
C GLU A 650 1.57 25.76 16.79
N THR A 651 0.32 25.62 16.34
CA THR A 651 -0.86 26.10 17.07
C THR A 651 -1.07 25.33 18.37
N GLN A 652 -0.84 24.01 18.39
CA GLN A 652 -0.84 23.21 19.62
C GLN A 652 0.21 23.72 20.64
N LYS A 653 1.44 24.02 20.20
CA LYS A 653 2.46 24.62 21.09
C LYS A 653 2.03 25.99 21.63
N ALA A 654 1.34 26.79 20.81
CA ALA A 654 0.79 28.07 21.26
C ALA A 654 -0.29 27.86 22.33
N ALA A 655 -1.20 26.90 22.14
CA ALA A 655 -2.18 26.49 23.15
C ALA A 655 -1.50 26.05 24.46
N ASP A 656 -0.44 25.23 24.39
CA ASP A 656 0.33 24.79 25.56
C ASP A 656 0.98 25.94 26.34
N ARG A 657 1.33 27.04 25.65
CA ARG A 657 1.83 28.26 26.33
C ARG A 657 0.69 28.97 27.06
N LEU A 658 -0.46 29.12 26.42
CA LEU A 658 -1.65 29.75 27.03
C LEU A 658 -2.15 28.97 28.25
N LEU A 659 -2.19 27.63 28.17
CA LEU A 659 -2.56 26.78 29.30
C LEU A 659 -1.60 26.95 30.49
N ARG A 660 -0.28 26.99 30.23
CA ARG A 660 0.72 27.24 31.29
C ARG A 660 0.58 28.62 31.93
N GLU A 661 0.29 29.64 31.13
CA GLU A 661 0.01 30.99 31.63
C GLU A 661 -1.25 31.03 32.50
N GLY A 662 -2.32 30.37 32.07
CA GLY A 662 -3.55 30.26 32.84
C GLY A 662 -3.35 29.59 34.18
N TRP A 663 -2.66 28.44 34.22
CA TRP A 663 -2.32 27.77 35.48
C TRP A 663 -1.51 28.66 36.42
N ARG A 664 -0.50 29.36 35.89
CA ARG A 664 0.35 30.28 36.67
C ARG A 664 -0.41 31.51 37.20
N THR A 665 -1.48 31.89 36.52
CA THR A 665 -2.38 32.99 36.93
C THR A 665 -3.26 32.55 38.09
N ILE A 666 -3.87 31.36 37.98
CA ILE A 666 -4.76 30.79 39.00
C ILE A 666 -3.98 30.39 40.26
N GLU A 667 -2.75 29.90 40.14
CA GLU A 667 -1.87 29.62 41.29
C GLU A 667 -1.58 30.87 42.14
N LYS A 668 -1.60 32.07 41.54
CA LYS A 668 -1.42 33.34 42.25
C LYS A 668 -2.72 33.89 42.85
N SER A 669 -3.87 33.44 42.35
CA SER A 669 -5.20 33.90 42.77
C SER A 669 -6.22 32.77 42.59
N VAL A 670 -6.36 31.94 43.63
CA VAL A 670 -7.05 30.64 43.56
C VAL A 670 -8.56 30.78 43.27
N ASP A 671 -9.17 31.89 43.68
CA ASP A 671 -10.58 32.19 43.40
C ASP A 671 -10.81 32.91 42.05
N SER A 672 -9.74 33.10 41.27
CA SER A 672 -9.82 33.81 39.98
C SER A 672 -10.23 32.89 38.82
N PHE A 673 -10.51 33.51 37.69
CA PHE A 673 -10.96 32.87 36.47
C PHE A 673 -10.05 33.30 35.32
N PHE A 674 -9.53 32.32 34.58
CA PHE A 674 -8.74 32.53 33.38
C PHE A 674 -9.47 31.97 32.16
N THR A 675 -9.50 32.75 31.08
CA THR A 675 -10.01 32.30 29.78
C THR A 675 -9.12 32.80 28.65
N SER A 676 -8.91 31.97 27.64
CA SER A 676 -8.21 32.35 26.41
C SER A 676 -8.78 31.58 25.22
N GLY A 677 -8.79 32.21 24.05
CA GLY A 677 -9.21 31.59 22.79
C GLY A 677 -8.02 31.37 21.88
N ILE A 678 -8.04 30.27 21.12
CA ILE A 678 -7.11 30.03 20.03
C ILE A 678 -7.89 29.52 18.81
N THR A 679 -7.55 30.03 17.64
CA THR A 679 -8.18 29.64 16.37
C THR A 679 -7.12 29.06 15.45
N SER A 680 -7.46 27.95 14.80
CA SER A 680 -6.63 27.31 13.77
C SER A 680 -7.46 27.13 12.49
N GLY A 681 -6.79 27.15 11.35
CA GLY A 681 -7.43 27.09 10.03
C GLY A 681 -7.89 28.45 9.51
N GLU A 682 -8.57 28.43 8.35
CA GLU A 682 -8.94 29.64 7.60
C GLU A 682 -10.41 29.63 7.16
N ALA A 683 -10.99 30.84 7.11
CA ALA A 683 -12.35 31.11 6.65
C ALA A 683 -13.40 30.16 7.26
N GLU A 684 -14.21 29.49 6.44
CA GLU A 684 -15.31 28.62 6.88
C GLU A 684 -14.86 27.32 7.59
N ARG A 685 -13.55 27.01 7.58
CA ARG A 685 -12.98 25.84 8.27
C ARG A 685 -12.18 26.22 9.52
N ALA A 686 -12.16 27.50 9.89
CA ALA A 686 -11.56 27.94 11.14
C ALA A 686 -12.25 27.24 12.32
N SER A 687 -11.45 26.60 13.16
CA SER A 687 -11.90 26.00 14.42
C SER A 687 -11.34 26.82 15.57
N THR A 688 -12.22 27.29 16.44
CA THR A 688 -11.84 28.02 17.65
C THR A 688 -12.00 27.10 18.87
N ILE A 689 -10.97 27.08 19.71
CA ILE A 689 -10.99 26.45 21.02
C ILE A 689 -10.87 27.53 22.08
N SER A 690 -11.74 27.50 23.08
CA SER A 690 -11.62 28.30 24.30
C SER A 690 -11.12 27.43 25.44
N PHE A 691 -10.07 27.87 26.11
CA PHE A 691 -9.53 27.26 27.31
C PHE A 691 -9.96 28.04 28.52
N VAL A 692 -10.46 27.34 29.53
CA VAL A 692 -10.94 27.94 30.77
C VAL A 692 -10.29 27.23 31.96
N ILE A 693 -9.75 28.01 32.89
CA ILE A 693 -9.17 27.49 34.14
C ILE A 693 -9.74 28.30 35.30
N GLY A 694 -10.32 27.63 36.28
CA GLY A 694 -10.97 28.30 37.42
C GLY A 694 -11.46 27.30 38.47
N PRO A 695 -11.93 27.77 39.63
CA PRO A 695 -12.45 26.89 40.68
C PRO A 695 -13.58 26.00 40.17
N PRO A 696 -13.81 24.79 40.73
CA PRO A 696 -14.97 23.96 40.40
C PRO A 696 -16.22 24.74 40.80
N PRO A 697 -16.90 25.40 39.84
CA PRO A 697 -17.88 26.39 40.20
C PRO A 697 -19.20 25.70 40.57
N ASP A 698 -20.00 26.32 41.43
CA ASP A 698 -21.41 25.97 41.47
C ASP A 698 -22.05 26.16 40.07
N PRO A 699 -23.20 25.53 39.77
CA PRO A 699 -23.78 25.56 38.43
C PRO A 699 -23.96 26.97 37.84
N GLU A 700 -24.39 27.95 38.65
CA GLU A 700 -24.58 29.33 38.16
C GLU A 700 -23.25 29.97 37.78
N THR A 701 -22.24 29.83 38.64
CA THR A 701 -20.88 30.33 38.37
C THR A 701 -20.26 29.63 37.16
N PHE A 702 -20.52 28.33 36.97
CA PHE A 702 -20.03 27.57 35.81
C PHE A 702 -20.65 28.09 34.52
N HIS A 703 -21.96 28.30 34.50
CA HIS A 703 -22.65 28.86 33.34
C HIS A 703 -22.18 30.29 33.03
N ALA A 704 -22.02 31.15 34.04
CA ALA A 704 -21.50 32.50 33.86
C ALA A 704 -20.06 32.50 33.29
N ASN A 705 -19.22 31.59 33.79
CA ASN A 705 -17.86 31.39 33.32
C ASN A 705 -17.81 30.93 31.86
N VAL A 706 -18.60 29.92 31.51
CA VAL A 706 -18.71 29.40 30.14
C VAL A 706 -19.25 30.47 29.18
N ALA A 707 -20.27 31.23 29.57
CA ALA A 707 -20.83 32.29 28.74
C ALA A 707 -19.79 33.39 28.45
N ARG A 708 -19.08 33.85 29.49
CA ARG A 708 -18.03 34.86 29.36
C ARG A 708 -16.86 34.39 28.50
N ALA A 709 -16.39 33.16 28.70
CA ALA A 709 -15.35 32.55 27.87
C ALA A 709 -15.80 32.45 26.40
N THR A 710 -17.05 32.04 26.19
CA THR A 710 -17.63 31.89 24.86
C THR A 710 -17.67 33.22 24.11
N SER A 711 -18.25 34.27 24.72
CA SER A 711 -18.30 35.60 24.10
C SER A 711 -16.91 36.11 23.79
N SER A 712 -15.97 36.03 24.74
CA SER A 712 -14.61 36.51 24.53
C SER A 712 -13.88 35.80 23.39
N ALA A 713 -14.06 34.49 23.22
CA ALA A 713 -13.38 33.72 22.19
C ALA A 713 -14.06 33.85 20.81
N LEU A 714 -15.38 33.99 20.75
CA LEU A 714 -16.09 34.25 19.50
C LEU A 714 -15.75 35.63 18.93
N ASP A 715 -15.66 36.65 19.79
CA ASP A 715 -15.27 38.02 19.39
C ASP A 715 -13.85 38.06 18.80
N GLN A 716 -12.95 37.19 19.28
CA GLN A 716 -11.58 37.09 18.80
C GLN A 716 -11.44 36.20 17.56
N GLY A 717 -12.20 35.10 17.48
CA GLY A 717 -12.03 34.05 16.48
C GLY A 717 -12.90 34.18 15.22
N GLY A 718 -13.95 35.00 15.25
CA GLY A 718 -14.84 35.21 14.09
C GLY A 718 -15.62 33.96 13.63
N THR A 719 -15.69 32.91 14.45
CA THR A 719 -16.42 31.67 14.14
C THR A 719 -17.87 31.71 14.65
N ARG A 720 -18.76 30.87 14.11
CA ARG A 720 -20.17 30.78 14.55
C ARG A 720 -20.37 29.97 15.83
N ASP A 721 -19.44 29.07 16.12
CA ASP A 721 -19.39 28.26 17.32
C ASP A 721 -17.92 27.96 17.70
N LEU A 722 -17.70 27.42 18.89
CA LEU A 722 -16.37 27.01 19.37
C LEU A 722 -16.43 25.74 20.22
N LEU A 723 -15.27 25.11 20.42
CA LEU A 723 -15.09 24.04 21.39
C LEU A 723 -14.53 24.65 22.70
N LEU A 724 -15.17 24.41 23.83
CA LEU A 724 -14.69 24.87 25.13
C LEU A 724 -14.10 23.70 25.90
N LEU A 725 -12.90 23.89 26.46
CA LEU A 725 -12.24 23.00 27.40
C LEU A 725 -12.09 23.72 28.74
N TYR A 726 -12.53 23.08 29.83
CA TYR A 726 -12.47 23.62 31.18
C TYR A 726 -11.57 22.74 32.07
N TRP A 727 -10.69 23.37 32.85
CA TRP A 727 -9.95 22.75 33.94
C TRP A 727 -10.34 23.37 35.28
N PHE A 728 -10.68 22.52 36.25
CA PHE A 728 -10.97 22.91 37.61
C PHE A 728 -9.67 23.13 38.40
N ALA A 729 -9.67 24.17 39.23
CA ALA A 729 -8.60 24.52 40.14
C ALA A 729 -9.07 24.31 41.59
N PRO A 730 -8.36 23.55 42.43
CA PRO A 730 -7.07 22.89 42.18
C PRO A 730 -7.15 21.75 41.15
N ARG A 731 -6.01 21.43 40.49
CA ARG A 731 -5.93 20.38 39.46
C ARG A 731 -6.52 19.06 39.95
N THR A 732 -7.43 18.51 39.18
CA THR A 732 -8.06 17.19 39.41
C THR A 732 -7.19 16.02 38.94
N GLY A 733 -6.17 16.29 38.12
CA GLY A 733 -5.36 15.27 37.45
C GLY A 733 -5.91 14.83 36.09
N GLU A 734 -7.12 15.27 35.75
CA GLU A 734 -7.74 15.04 34.45
C GLU A 734 -7.07 15.87 33.34
N ALA A 735 -7.07 15.35 32.11
CA ALA A 735 -6.58 16.10 30.95
C ALA A 735 -7.47 17.30 30.60
N TYR A 736 -8.74 17.27 31.03
CA TYR A 736 -9.72 18.36 31.11
C TYR A 736 -10.91 17.88 31.97
N ASP A 737 -11.61 18.80 32.63
CA ASP A 737 -12.78 18.48 33.47
C ASP A 737 -14.11 18.62 32.74
N PHE A 738 -14.19 19.53 31.75
CA PHE A 738 -15.35 19.67 30.89
C PHE A 738 -14.96 19.96 29.44
N ILE A 739 -15.72 19.38 28.50
CA ILE A 739 -15.61 19.65 27.07
C ILE A 739 -17.00 19.82 26.44
N GLY A 740 -17.18 20.82 25.59
CA GLY A 740 -18.46 21.01 24.90
C GLY A 740 -18.43 22.08 23.81
N THR A 741 -19.42 22.05 22.92
CA THR A 741 -19.57 23.06 21.86
C THR A 741 -20.48 24.20 22.27
N MET A 742 -20.02 25.45 22.09
CA MET A 742 -20.74 26.67 22.48
C MET A 742 -21.09 27.51 21.24
N LYS A 743 -22.26 28.15 21.23
CA LYS A 743 -22.74 29.04 20.16
C LYS A 743 -22.97 30.46 20.70
N GLY A 744 -22.96 31.46 19.81
CA GLY A 744 -23.09 32.89 20.14
C GLY A 744 -24.36 33.33 20.89
N THR A 745 -25.33 32.44 21.13
CA THR A 745 -26.54 32.71 21.92
C THR A 745 -26.65 31.90 23.23
N GLY A 746 -25.54 31.34 23.73
CA GLY A 746 -25.52 30.50 24.93
C GLY A 746 -25.74 29.00 24.64
N LEU A 747 -25.55 28.17 25.68
CA LEU A 747 -25.48 26.70 25.63
C LEU A 747 -26.61 26.06 24.79
N PRO A 748 -26.33 24.96 24.04
CA PRO A 748 -27.39 24.21 23.37
C PRO A 748 -28.39 23.67 24.40
N SER A 749 -29.67 23.97 24.17
CA SER A 749 -30.82 23.78 25.09
C SER A 749 -31.09 22.34 25.56
N ARG A 750 -30.33 21.34 25.08
CA ARG A 750 -30.46 19.92 25.48
C ARG A 750 -29.49 19.49 26.60
N MET A 751 -28.58 20.34 27.04
CA MET A 751 -27.69 20.06 28.21
C MET A 751 -28.30 20.49 29.56
N LEU A 752 -29.57 20.87 29.60
CA LEU A 752 -30.26 21.34 30.80
C LEU A 752 -30.63 20.24 31.82
N GLN A 753 -30.27 18.98 31.56
CA GLN A 753 -30.54 17.85 32.46
C GLN A 753 -29.39 16.81 32.39
N ALA A 754 -28.29 17.07 33.08
CA ALA A 754 -27.32 16.04 33.53
C ALA A 754 -26.56 16.58 34.74
#